data_AF-A0A235ETJ4-F1
#
_entry.id   AF-A0A235ETJ4-F1
#
_cell.length_a   1.000
_cell.length_b   1.000
_cell.length_c   1.000
_cell.angle_alpha   90.00
_cell.angle_beta   90.00
_cell.angle_gamma   90.00
#
_symmetry.space_group_name_H-M   'P 1'
#
loop_
_entity.id
_entity.type
_entity.pdbx_description
1 polymer ?
#
loop_
_entity_poly.entity_id
_entity_poly.type
_entity_poly.pdbx_seq_one_letter_code
_entity_poly.pdbx_strand_id
1 'polypeptide(L)'
;MDVNLGRALRLLFKEPGFTDDLSFGDDKGFIRELEIPPRGTSAKVGGRLLPGSEAKVTSAVERLHNAISKHLDAALSSTHLRELAESSAAKALNALAESLNVRLPESPLTASMVPVGFASSDRKVAERERDVARLLSAVELVDGRDWLERLLDGIRNQLINEDWDEDDIGPILKTVRDQRDQPGSQIRRFLDFLDDEAMARVRLMVSFRLMQSVVAHSDRAGLRAYVERVLRCFELFGSSSGRSLPLDVSITYGQRSSTDLSDHLRKALFYGCLPVWAEWSVQLFEARVAPEKGVATKREVSYRFRVNGNNPESGKPAFVTRLDRLEERLFAEERRGANHTKAIAEVVFLWLVIPSSIDAPLAEALETQADAIAAQLKADPEGTVRRLIGELRSREKVMDQIAQALVRVLQTKSAKLVDDANRTADKFYVAVHRGMVDWAVVRSMASRNAEILVKNDSGQDSITWFQHLTITENPAEVRGLASYPVETRLMERSISPTGNRREVRMVRDLTQPILPVHLVPYRAGKSADGTETWAPNDALAATFDAGCGVRFQYDERSLTLTKSAKNEEKAKVEQLRASACAAFALVGYLTLWELVRRLQADGHSTDLAVHLIRLQAKGKETQPEEGTSAVYAACQAIERALSRELLVKMQGFNTQGEVRTAEFRKKNSLLALQAGFPIHTAVGGALDRVAVISYVTRPCDVHPLYPDADGFLFISRSFRADRDSEGMMKVCVDRMQSRLVESRKAFREPQLILEEIARLRSDGYRHVVLLSHHFGNRHIGRAAERHAPHSTHEFLESVATKFPDVLVYSLRRDVFPATRLHTRSASESAFEVSTFTDHQRMYEQSERDLLRGLQPVYTFATLAVVSEGGRPQSGFCTYFYDVEQRLSNVEWSEAIRQNILGTTPDGKAARETILGVLRALHFLESERAATRHQVLPVLDPFGWVAPTTTAAAGELQVMERRGKGNVLLSFPALLAHVTKVLHKDREAA
;
A
#
# COMPACT_ATOMS: atom_id res chain seq x y z
N MET A 1 -12.83 22.58 -23.59
CA MET A 1 -12.47 21.75 -24.77
C MET A 1 -12.85 20.29 -24.53
N ASP A 2 -13.51 19.63 -25.48
CA ASP A 2 -13.83 18.19 -25.38
C ASP A 2 -12.87 17.34 -26.24
N VAL A 3 -12.32 16.28 -25.66
CA VAL A 3 -11.47 15.28 -26.33
C VAL A 3 -12.18 13.93 -26.32
N ASN A 4 -12.65 13.48 -27.48
CA ASN A 4 -13.40 12.24 -27.61
C ASN A 4 -12.48 11.01 -27.80
N LEU A 5 -11.82 10.58 -26.72
CA LEU A 5 -10.97 9.38 -26.72
C LEU A 5 -11.76 8.11 -27.05
N GLY A 6 -13.01 8.01 -26.61
CA GLY A 6 -13.86 6.85 -26.93
C GLY A 6 -14.09 6.70 -28.43
N ARG A 7 -14.28 7.80 -29.17
CA ARG A 7 -14.37 7.78 -30.63
C ARG A 7 -13.01 7.50 -31.28
N ALA A 8 -11.94 8.11 -30.78
CA ALA A 8 -10.58 7.87 -31.30
C ALA A 8 -10.19 6.38 -31.20
N LEU A 9 -10.45 5.74 -30.05
CA LEU A 9 -10.23 4.31 -29.88
C LEU A 9 -11.11 3.48 -30.81
N ARG A 10 -12.40 3.80 -30.96
CA ARG A 10 -13.30 3.09 -31.89
C ARG A 10 -12.85 3.20 -33.35
N LEU A 11 -12.27 4.33 -33.75
CA LEU A 11 -11.68 4.51 -35.08
C LEU A 11 -10.39 3.72 -35.24
N LEU A 12 -9.55 3.69 -34.20
CA LEU A 12 -8.32 2.89 -34.19
C LEU A 12 -8.58 1.41 -34.48
N PHE A 13 -9.67 0.84 -33.95
CA PHE A 13 -10.08 -0.54 -34.26
C PHE A 13 -10.54 -0.77 -35.71
N LYS A 14 -10.82 0.30 -36.47
CA LYS A 14 -11.18 0.25 -37.89
C LYS A 14 -10.01 0.56 -38.81
N GLU A 15 -8.87 1.01 -38.26
CA GLU A 15 -7.69 1.34 -39.07
C GLU A 15 -7.09 0.06 -39.67
N PRO A 16 -6.80 0.05 -40.99
CA PRO A 16 -6.15 -1.08 -41.63
C PRO A 16 -4.83 -1.45 -40.93
N GLY A 17 -4.62 -2.73 -40.66
CA GLY A 17 -3.41 -3.22 -39.99
C GLY A 17 -3.43 -3.16 -38.46
N PHE A 18 -4.27 -2.33 -37.82
CA PHE A 18 -4.29 -2.27 -36.35
C PHE A 18 -4.71 -3.61 -35.73
N THR A 19 -5.82 -4.19 -36.18
CA THR A 19 -6.24 -5.51 -35.71
C THR A 19 -5.31 -6.61 -36.18
N ASP A 20 -4.77 -6.50 -37.39
CA ASP A 20 -4.03 -7.58 -38.02
C ASP A 20 -2.61 -7.71 -37.46
N ASP A 21 -1.97 -6.59 -37.12
CA ASP A 21 -0.59 -6.55 -36.60
C ASP A 21 -0.54 -6.71 -35.08
N LEU A 22 -1.60 -6.34 -34.36
CA LEU A 22 -1.66 -6.43 -32.89
C LEU A 22 -2.47 -7.62 -32.39
N SER A 23 -3.09 -8.39 -33.28
CA SER A 23 -3.62 -9.71 -32.93
C SER A 23 -2.48 -10.68 -32.58
N PHE A 24 -2.80 -11.65 -31.73
CA PHE A 24 -1.89 -12.75 -31.38
C PHE A 24 -1.42 -13.52 -32.64
N GLY A 25 -0.11 -13.73 -32.77
CA GLY A 25 0.53 -14.53 -33.81
C GLY A 25 2.05 -14.67 -33.56
N ASP A 26 2.74 -15.52 -34.33
CA ASP A 26 4.15 -15.86 -34.05
C ASP A 26 5.10 -14.66 -34.16
N ASP A 27 4.88 -13.76 -35.12
CA ASP A 27 5.65 -12.52 -35.34
C ASP A 27 4.82 -11.24 -35.16
N LYS A 28 3.62 -11.38 -34.58
CA LYS A 28 2.62 -10.31 -34.45
C LYS A 28 2.13 -10.20 -33.01
N GLY A 29 1.45 -9.11 -32.70
CA GLY A 29 0.90 -8.86 -31.36
C GLY A 29 1.55 -7.67 -30.66
N PHE A 30 0.83 -7.14 -29.68
CA PHE A 30 1.30 -6.02 -28.87
C PHE A 30 2.36 -6.44 -27.85
N ILE A 31 2.12 -7.57 -27.17
CA ILE A 31 3.05 -8.23 -26.26
C ILE A 31 3.66 -9.42 -27.00
N ARG A 32 4.91 -9.28 -27.44
CA ARG A 32 5.67 -10.29 -28.20
C ARG A 32 6.69 -11.00 -27.31
N GLU A 33 7.11 -12.20 -27.72
CA GLU A 33 8.20 -12.96 -27.10
C GLU A 33 8.01 -13.21 -25.58
N LEU A 34 6.76 -13.23 -25.12
CA LEU A 34 6.43 -13.46 -23.72
C LEU A 34 6.03 -14.93 -23.50
N GLU A 35 6.85 -15.63 -22.74
CA GLU A 35 6.44 -16.91 -22.16
C GLU A 35 5.41 -16.66 -21.04
N ILE A 36 4.30 -17.42 -21.04
CA ILE A 36 3.29 -17.25 -19.98
C ILE A 36 3.87 -17.77 -18.67
N PRO A 37 3.85 -16.97 -17.59
CA PRO A 37 4.48 -17.34 -16.32
C PRO A 37 3.86 -18.62 -15.72
N PRO A 38 4.62 -19.39 -14.93
CA PRO A 38 4.12 -20.56 -14.22
C PRO A 38 2.95 -20.25 -13.25
N ARG A 39 2.20 -21.28 -12.86
CA ARG A 39 1.08 -21.17 -11.91
C ARG A 39 1.52 -20.50 -10.61
N GLY A 40 0.69 -19.57 -10.12
CA GLY A 40 0.93 -18.86 -8.86
C GLY A 40 1.99 -17.77 -8.93
N THR A 41 2.53 -17.48 -10.12
CA THR A 41 3.47 -16.39 -10.36
C THR A 41 2.86 -15.33 -11.26
N SER A 42 3.49 -14.17 -11.37
CA SER A 42 3.08 -13.13 -12.31
C SER A 42 4.29 -12.56 -13.02
N ALA A 43 4.13 -12.28 -14.31
CA ALA A 43 5.09 -11.54 -15.10
C ALA A 43 4.64 -10.08 -15.17
N LYS A 44 5.60 -9.15 -15.15
CA LYS A 44 5.38 -7.74 -15.42
C LYS A 44 6.06 -7.38 -16.73
N VAL A 45 5.39 -6.57 -17.54
CA VAL A 45 5.89 -6.11 -18.85
C VAL A 45 5.61 -4.62 -19.05
N GLY A 46 6.44 -3.96 -19.85
CA GLY A 46 6.20 -2.62 -20.39
C GLY A 46 7.40 -1.68 -20.37
N GLY A 47 8.50 -2.05 -19.72
CA GLY A 47 9.74 -1.26 -19.73
C GLY A 47 10.74 -1.71 -20.79
N ARG A 48 10.56 -2.86 -21.45
CA ARG A 48 11.36 -3.27 -22.60
C ARG A 48 10.67 -3.04 -23.93
N LEU A 49 11.44 -2.53 -24.90
CA LEU A 49 11.05 -2.48 -26.31
C LEU A 49 11.59 -3.72 -27.02
N LEU A 50 10.99 -4.07 -28.16
CA LEU A 50 11.53 -5.11 -29.03
C LEU A 50 12.93 -4.68 -29.52
N PRO A 51 13.97 -5.53 -29.43
CA PRO A 51 15.32 -5.14 -29.86
C PRO A 51 15.36 -4.57 -31.28
N GLY A 52 16.02 -3.42 -31.44
CA GLY A 52 16.13 -2.73 -32.74
C GLY A 52 14.89 -1.90 -33.12
N SER A 53 13.87 -1.83 -32.26
CA SER A 53 12.69 -0.96 -32.48
C SER A 53 12.82 0.43 -31.86
N GLU A 54 13.89 0.73 -31.11
CA GLU A 54 14.04 1.95 -30.30
C GLU A 54 13.97 3.23 -31.15
N ALA A 55 14.66 3.23 -32.29
CA ALA A 55 14.62 4.35 -33.24
C ALA A 55 13.24 4.51 -33.89
N LYS A 56 12.59 3.39 -34.23
CA LYS A 56 11.24 3.39 -34.81
C LYS A 56 10.21 3.91 -33.80
N VAL A 57 10.33 3.51 -32.53
CA VAL A 57 9.47 3.99 -31.43
C VAL A 57 9.67 5.48 -31.21
N THR A 58 10.91 5.96 -31.17
CA THR A 58 11.21 7.41 -31.07
C THR A 58 10.50 8.18 -32.19
N SER A 59 10.71 7.78 -33.45
CA SER A 59 10.10 8.45 -34.61
C SER A 59 8.57 8.35 -34.61
N ALA A 60 8.00 7.22 -34.15
CA ALA A 60 6.55 7.06 -34.03
C ALA A 60 5.95 7.99 -32.96
N VAL A 61 6.61 8.13 -31.82
CA VAL A 61 6.18 9.05 -30.74
C VAL A 61 6.21 10.49 -31.23
N GLU A 62 7.28 10.91 -31.90
CA GLU A 62 7.39 12.26 -32.49
C GLU A 62 6.31 12.51 -33.56
N ARG A 63 6.03 11.53 -34.43
CA ARG A 63 4.95 11.65 -35.42
C ARG A 63 3.58 11.76 -34.77
N LEU A 64 3.31 10.97 -33.73
CA LEU A 64 2.04 11.03 -33.00
C LEU A 64 1.89 12.37 -32.27
N HIS A 65 2.94 12.84 -31.60
CA HIS A 65 2.96 14.16 -30.96
C HIS A 65 2.70 15.28 -31.97
N ASN A 66 3.37 15.27 -33.12
CA ASN A 66 3.14 16.24 -34.19
C ASN A 66 1.72 16.19 -34.75
N ALA A 67 1.12 15.00 -34.88
CA ALA A 67 -0.26 14.85 -35.32
C ALA A 67 -1.25 15.43 -34.29
N ILE A 68 -1.02 15.17 -33.00
CA ILE A 68 -1.81 15.76 -31.90
C ILE A 68 -1.67 17.28 -31.92
N SER A 69 -0.45 17.81 -32.04
CA SER A 69 -0.18 19.24 -32.13
C SER A 69 -0.99 19.90 -33.27
N LYS A 70 -0.95 19.33 -34.48
CA LYS A 70 -1.71 19.84 -35.64
C LYS A 70 -3.23 19.79 -35.41
N HIS A 71 -3.73 18.73 -34.79
CA HIS A 71 -5.15 18.63 -34.46
C HIS A 71 -5.57 19.66 -33.41
N LEU A 72 -4.72 19.93 -32.42
CA LEU A 72 -4.94 20.99 -31.45
C LEU A 72 -4.94 22.37 -32.11
N ASP A 73 -4.05 22.63 -33.09
CA ASP A 73 -4.04 23.89 -33.85
C ASP A 73 -5.37 24.12 -34.59
N ALA A 74 -5.89 23.08 -35.25
CA ALA A 74 -7.17 23.16 -35.94
C ALA A 74 -8.33 23.36 -34.95
N ALA A 75 -8.36 22.59 -33.85
CA ALA A 75 -9.43 22.60 -32.88
C ALA A 75 -9.49 23.88 -32.03
N LEU A 76 -8.33 24.52 -31.81
CA LEU A 76 -8.20 25.73 -30.98
C LEU A 76 -8.05 27.01 -31.82
N SER A 77 -8.23 26.94 -33.14
CA SER A 77 -8.07 28.08 -34.05
C SER A 77 -8.91 29.31 -33.69
N SER A 78 -10.04 29.12 -33.00
CA SER A 78 -10.95 30.19 -32.55
C SER A 78 -11.05 30.33 -31.03
N THR A 79 -10.26 29.60 -30.24
CA THR A 79 -10.32 29.61 -28.77
C THR A 79 -8.98 30.08 -28.20
N HIS A 80 -9.00 31.07 -27.31
CA HIS A 80 -7.78 31.43 -26.60
C HIS A 80 -7.45 30.33 -25.60
N LEU A 81 -6.26 29.72 -25.72
CA LEU A 81 -5.79 28.64 -24.83
C LEU A 81 -5.97 28.97 -23.34
N ARG A 82 -5.77 30.23 -22.95
CA ARG A 82 -5.95 30.72 -21.58
C ARG A 82 -7.35 30.50 -21.02
N GLU A 83 -8.39 30.49 -21.85
CA GLU A 83 -9.78 30.23 -21.44
C GLU A 83 -9.99 28.80 -20.95
N LEU A 84 -9.03 27.90 -21.20
CA LEU A 84 -9.05 26.55 -20.64
C LEU A 84 -8.57 26.51 -19.17
N ALA A 85 -7.84 27.52 -18.71
CA ALA A 85 -7.31 27.56 -17.35
C ALA A 85 -8.06 28.58 -16.50
N GLU A 86 -8.26 28.25 -15.23
CA GLU A 86 -8.74 29.17 -14.22
C GLU A 86 -7.57 29.94 -13.60
N SER A 87 -7.83 31.19 -13.23
CA SER A 87 -6.83 32.11 -12.67
C SER A 87 -6.29 31.70 -11.30
N SER A 88 -6.98 30.82 -10.56
CA SER A 88 -6.50 30.28 -9.28
C SER A 88 -7.18 28.98 -8.91
N ALA A 89 -6.49 28.15 -8.12
CA ALA A 89 -7.03 26.92 -7.54
C ALA A 89 -8.29 27.17 -6.70
N ALA A 90 -8.30 28.26 -5.92
CA ALA A 90 -9.43 28.63 -5.09
C ALA A 90 -10.71 28.88 -5.91
N LYS A 91 -10.61 29.61 -7.02
CA LYS A 91 -11.75 29.86 -7.93
C LYS A 91 -12.25 28.57 -8.58
N ALA A 92 -11.34 27.73 -9.08
CA ALA A 92 -11.72 26.45 -9.69
C ALA A 92 -12.47 25.54 -8.70
N LEU A 93 -12.00 25.49 -7.44
CA LEU A 93 -12.66 24.71 -6.38
C LEU A 93 -14.02 25.28 -5.98
N ASN A 94 -14.18 26.61 -5.96
CA ASN A 94 -15.46 27.25 -5.69
C ASN A 94 -16.47 26.97 -6.82
N ALA A 95 -16.05 27.08 -8.08
CA ALA A 95 -16.90 26.74 -9.24
C ALA A 95 -17.39 25.28 -9.18
N LEU A 96 -16.49 24.34 -8.89
CA LEU A 96 -16.84 22.93 -8.68
C LEU A 96 -17.76 22.72 -7.45
N ALA A 97 -17.57 23.50 -6.39
CA ALA A 97 -18.40 23.39 -5.20
C ALA A 97 -19.84 23.87 -5.46
N GLU A 98 -19.97 24.98 -6.21
CA GLU A 98 -21.26 25.50 -6.69
C GLU A 98 -21.95 24.49 -7.62
N SER A 99 -21.23 23.94 -8.60
CA SER A 99 -21.78 22.97 -9.55
C SER A 99 -22.27 21.68 -8.87
N LEU A 100 -21.60 21.27 -7.78
CA LEU A 100 -21.94 20.08 -7.00
C LEU A 100 -22.95 20.33 -5.88
N ASN A 101 -23.32 21.59 -5.65
CA ASN A 101 -24.13 22.08 -4.54
C ASN A 101 -23.58 21.64 -3.17
N VAL A 102 -22.30 21.94 -2.90
CA VAL A 102 -21.64 21.65 -1.63
C VAL A 102 -20.90 22.87 -1.08
N ARG A 103 -20.83 22.99 0.26
CA ARG A 103 -20.06 24.05 0.92
C ARG A 103 -18.69 23.55 1.37
N LEU A 104 -17.64 24.19 0.86
CA LEU A 104 -16.28 23.97 1.34
C LEU A 104 -16.05 24.74 2.66
N PRO A 105 -15.46 24.09 3.69
CA PRO A 105 -15.11 24.75 4.93
C PRO A 105 -13.90 25.67 4.70
N GLU A 106 -13.85 26.78 5.43
CA GLU A 106 -12.66 27.61 5.49
C GLU A 106 -11.51 26.81 6.12
N SER A 107 -10.32 26.93 5.51
CA SER A 107 -9.12 26.31 6.04
C SER A 107 -8.57 27.16 7.18
N PRO A 108 -8.36 26.60 8.38
CA PRO A 108 -7.71 27.29 9.48
C PRO A 108 -6.24 27.57 9.13
N LEU A 109 -5.69 28.62 9.73
CA LEU A 109 -4.34 29.12 9.42
C LEU A 109 -3.23 28.48 10.24
N THR A 110 -3.59 27.70 11.28
CA THR A 110 -2.63 27.13 12.23
C THR A 110 -2.86 25.65 12.47
N ALA A 111 -1.76 24.96 12.76
CA ALA A 111 -1.73 23.62 13.30
C ALA A 111 -1.17 23.66 14.72
N SER A 112 -1.76 22.88 15.60
CA SER A 112 -1.33 22.68 16.98
C SER A 112 -0.44 21.43 17.09
N MET A 113 0.84 21.66 17.35
CA MET A 113 1.83 20.62 17.53
C MET A 113 2.06 20.35 19.01
N VAL A 114 1.94 19.10 19.43
CA VAL A 114 2.24 18.67 20.80
C VAL A 114 3.61 17.97 20.84
N PRO A 115 4.60 18.51 21.56
CA PRO A 115 5.88 17.83 21.73
C PRO A 115 5.69 16.61 22.63
N VAL A 116 6.21 15.48 22.17
CA VAL A 116 6.16 14.20 22.88
C VAL A 116 7.53 13.52 22.88
N GLY A 117 7.71 12.55 23.77
CA GLY A 117 8.91 11.74 23.85
C GLY A 117 8.62 10.30 24.23
N PHE A 118 9.54 9.42 23.87
CA PHE A 118 9.52 8.03 24.28
C PHE A 118 9.93 7.95 25.75
N ALA A 119 9.05 7.37 26.56
CA ALA A 119 9.21 7.30 27.99
C ALA A 119 9.25 5.84 28.47
N SER A 120 9.92 5.63 29.61
CA SER A 120 10.12 4.31 30.18
C SER A 120 8.82 3.72 30.74
N SER A 121 8.74 2.39 30.73
CA SER A 121 7.58 1.62 31.20
C SER A 121 7.52 1.46 32.73
N ASP A 122 8.61 1.72 33.43
CA ASP A 122 8.79 1.62 34.90
C ASP A 122 8.32 2.87 35.68
N ARG A 123 7.78 3.88 34.98
CA ARG A 123 7.24 5.11 35.60
C ARG A 123 6.00 4.86 36.47
N LYS A 124 5.77 5.76 37.44
CA LYS A 124 4.60 5.69 38.34
C LYS A 124 3.28 5.78 37.57
N VAL A 125 2.22 5.13 38.08
CA VAL A 125 0.90 5.07 37.41
C VAL A 125 0.35 6.46 37.06
N ALA A 126 0.43 7.42 37.98
CA ALA A 126 -0.05 8.79 37.76
C ALA A 126 0.67 9.53 36.62
N GLU A 127 1.94 9.19 36.34
CA GLU A 127 2.67 9.73 35.18
C GLU A 127 2.21 9.04 33.88
N ARG A 128 1.95 7.74 33.94
CA ARG A 128 1.47 6.93 32.81
C ARG A 128 0.03 7.22 32.40
N GLU A 129 -0.79 7.72 33.32
CA GLU A 129 -2.15 8.20 33.01
C GLU A 129 -2.13 9.39 32.03
N ARG A 130 -1.01 10.12 31.94
CA ARG A 130 -0.82 11.23 30.99
C ARG A 130 -0.25 10.79 29.65
N ASP A 131 -0.01 9.50 29.45
CA ASP A 131 0.50 8.97 28.19
C ASP A 131 -0.52 9.15 27.07
N VAL A 132 -0.03 9.57 25.90
CA VAL A 132 -0.87 9.85 24.72
C VAL A 132 -1.10 8.58 23.90
N ALA A 133 -0.05 7.76 23.80
CA ALA A 133 -0.04 6.53 23.03
C ALA A 133 0.92 5.49 23.62
N ARG A 134 0.71 4.23 23.20
CA ARG A 134 1.60 3.10 23.46
C ARG A 134 1.97 2.42 22.16
N LEU A 135 3.23 2.08 22.06
CA LEU A 135 3.78 1.21 21.05
C LEU A 135 4.16 -0.10 21.73
N LEU A 136 3.55 -1.18 21.26
CA LEU A 136 4.05 -2.52 21.56
C LEU A 136 4.86 -2.98 20.37
N SER A 137 6.03 -3.54 20.62
CA SER A 137 6.86 -4.15 19.59
C SER A 137 7.37 -5.50 20.08
N ALA A 138 7.57 -6.43 19.17
CA ALA A 138 8.31 -7.66 19.42
C ALA A 138 9.60 -7.63 18.61
N VAL A 139 10.67 -8.11 19.22
CA VAL A 139 11.87 -8.54 18.52
C VAL A 139 11.70 -10.03 18.24
N GLU A 140 11.62 -10.39 16.97
CA GLU A 140 11.54 -11.78 16.51
C GLU A 140 12.95 -12.25 16.10
N LEU A 141 13.41 -13.38 16.64
CA LEU A 141 14.60 -14.08 16.20
C LEU A 141 14.17 -15.39 15.51
N VAL A 142 14.34 -15.41 14.20
CA VAL A 142 13.98 -16.52 13.31
C VAL A 142 15.24 -17.31 12.98
N ASP A 143 15.19 -18.64 13.13
CA ASP A 143 16.28 -19.52 12.71
C ASP A 143 16.59 -19.31 11.22
N GLY A 144 17.84 -19.01 10.89
CA GLY A 144 18.29 -18.70 9.54
C GLY A 144 18.98 -19.86 8.83
N ARG A 145 18.93 -21.07 9.42
CA ARG A 145 19.33 -22.31 8.74
C ARG A 145 18.40 -22.58 7.54
N ASP A 146 18.94 -23.20 6.51
CA ASP A 146 18.19 -23.49 5.28
C ASP A 146 17.00 -24.41 5.58
N TRP A 147 15.79 -23.84 5.51
CA TRP A 147 14.58 -24.57 5.84
C TRP A 147 14.33 -25.76 4.91
N LEU A 148 14.73 -25.63 3.64
CA LEU A 148 14.59 -26.74 2.69
C LEU A 148 15.41 -27.94 3.14
N GLU A 149 16.64 -27.74 3.59
CA GLU A 149 17.50 -28.83 4.07
C GLU A 149 16.87 -29.55 5.27
N ARG A 150 16.24 -28.83 6.19
CA ARG A 150 15.51 -29.48 7.30
C ARG A 150 14.33 -30.32 6.84
N LEU A 151 13.60 -29.83 5.85
CA LEU A 151 12.49 -30.58 5.27
C LEU A 151 13.02 -31.86 4.61
N LEU A 152 14.13 -31.75 3.87
CA LEU A 152 14.81 -32.89 3.23
C LEU A 152 15.33 -33.89 4.25
N ASP A 153 15.92 -33.45 5.36
CA ASP A 153 16.35 -34.31 6.47
C ASP A 153 15.15 -35.06 7.07
N GLY A 154 14.02 -34.37 7.26
CA GLY A 154 12.78 -34.98 7.70
C GLY A 154 12.28 -36.06 6.75
N ILE A 155 12.31 -35.79 5.44
CA ILE A 155 11.93 -36.75 4.39
C ILE A 155 12.88 -37.95 4.39
N ARG A 156 14.19 -37.71 4.45
CA ARG A 156 15.23 -38.74 4.53
C ARG A 156 14.99 -39.68 5.69
N ASN A 157 14.83 -39.12 6.90
CA ASN A 157 14.59 -39.91 8.11
C ASN A 157 13.30 -40.73 8.02
N GLN A 158 12.26 -40.22 7.39
CA GLN A 158 11.03 -40.99 7.17
C GLN A 158 11.25 -42.16 6.21
N LEU A 159 11.96 -41.95 5.10
CA LEU A 159 12.25 -43.01 4.13
C LEU A 159 13.20 -44.10 4.69
N ILE A 160 14.21 -43.70 5.46
CA ILE A 160 15.10 -44.66 6.17
C ILE A 160 14.28 -45.53 7.15
N ASN A 161 13.35 -44.93 7.90
CA ASN A 161 12.45 -45.68 8.79
C ASN A 161 11.47 -46.60 8.05
N GLU A 162 11.33 -46.42 6.73
CA GLU A 162 10.54 -47.29 5.84
C GLU A 162 11.43 -48.30 5.08
N ASP A 163 12.70 -48.48 5.53
CA ASP A 163 13.69 -49.41 4.98
C ASP A 163 14.07 -49.15 3.51
N TRP A 164 14.06 -47.88 3.07
CA TRP A 164 14.59 -47.48 1.77
C TRP A 164 16.12 -47.37 1.78
N ASP A 165 16.76 -47.81 0.70
CA ASP A 165 18.20 -47.70 0.54
C ASP A 165 18.65 -46.26 0.28
N GLU A 166 19.81 -45.89 0.84
CA GLU A 166 20.36 -44.54 0.74
C GLU A 166 20.65 -44.12 -0.72
N ASP A 167 20.98 -45.10 -1.58
CA ASP A 167 21.22 -44.91 -3.01
C ASP A 167 19.93 -44.51 -3.77
N ASP A 168 18.74 -44.90 -3.29
CA ASP A 168 17.45 -44.51 -3.85
C ASP A 168 16.95 -43.17 -3.25
N ILE A 169 17.25 -42.92 -1.98
CA ILE A 169 16.85 -41.67 -1.29
C ILE A 169 17.60 -40.46 -1.85
N GLY A 170 18.91 -40.58 -2.10
CA GLY A 170 19.76 -39.49 -2.57
C GLY A 170 19.23 -38.78 -3.84
N PRO A 171 18.90 -39.52 -4.92
CA PRO A 171 18.28 -38.96 -6.13
C PRO A 171 16.96 -38.23 -5.90
N ILE A 172 16.09 -38.77 -5.03
CA ILE A 172 14.81 -38.13 -4.68
C ILE A 172 15.06 -36.78 -4.01
N LEU A 173 15.87 -36.74 -2.95
CA LEU A 173 16.16 -35.50 -2.22
C LEU A 173 16.85 -34.45 -3.10
N LYS A 174 17.77 -34.88 -3.98
CA LYS A 174 18.39 -33.98 -4.97
C LYS A 174 17.34 -33.38 -5.90
N THR A 175 16.40 -34.18 -6.38
CA THR A 175 15.36 -33.70 -7.29
C THR A 175 14.42 -32.70 -6.59
N VAL A 176 14.07 -32.92 -5.32
CA VAL A 176 13.30 -31.95 -4.52
C VAL A 176 14.11 -30.69 -4.26
N ARG A 177 15.41 -30.81 -3.98
CA ARG A 177 16.32 -29.67 -3.80
C ARG A 177 16.38 -28.79 -5.05
N ASP A 178 16.49 -29.41 -6.23
CA ASP A 178 16.51 -28.71 -7.53
C ASP A 178 15.21 -27.92 -7.79
N GLN A 179 14.07 -28.30 -7.18
CA GLN A 179 12.81 -27.56 -7.33
C GLN A 179 12.83 -26.18 -6.67
N ARG A 180 13.72 -25.92 -5.70
CA ARG A 180 13.82 -24.60 -5.05
C ARG A 180 14.02 -23.47 -6.04
N ASP A 181 14.94 -23.70 -6.98
CA ASP A 181 15.34 -22.72 -7.96
C ASP A 181 14.40 -22.74 -9.18
N GLN A 182 13.58 -23.79 -9.32
CA GLN A 182 12.58 -23.90 -10.36
C GLN A 182 11.39 -22.94 -10.12
N PRO A 183 11.15 -21.98 -11.01
CA PRO A 183 10.10 -20.99 -10.81
C PRO A 183 8.71 -21.60 -10.93
N GLY A 184 7.83 -21.22 -10.00
CA GLY A 184 6.48 -21.80 -9.91
C GLY A 184 6.45 -23.26 -9.47
N SER A 185 7.56 -23.84 -9.01
CA SER A 185 7.53 -25.13 -8.32
C SER A 185 6.71 -25.01 -7.04
N GLN A 186 6.14 -26.13 -6.61
CA GLN A 186 5.37 -26.18 -5.38
C GLN A 186 6.28 -25.93 -4.15
N ILE A 187 7.52 -26.44 -4.17
CA ILE A 187 8.51 -26.23 -3.11
C ILE A 187 8.83 -24.75 -2.95
N ARG A 188 9.10 -24.02 -4.03
CA ARG A 188 9.38 -22.57 -3.93
C ARG A 188 8.19 -21.81 -3.35
N ARG A 189 6.96 -22.08 -3.83
CA ARG A 189 5.73 -21.48 -3.26
C ARG A 189 5.55 -21.81 -1.78
N PHE A 190 5.95 -23.01 -1.36
CA PHE A 190 5.89 -23.42 0.03
C PHE A 190 6.91 -22.71 0.90
N LEU A 191 8.15 -22.51 0.42
CA LEU A 191 9.15 -21.68 1.10
C LEU A 191 8.65 -20.23 1.27
N ASP A 192 8.08 -19.64 0.21
CA ASP A 192 7.47 -18.30 0.26
C ASP A 192 6.31 -18.23 1.27
N PHE A 193 5.49 -19.28 1.34
CA PHE A 193 4.41 -19.42 2.32
C PHE A 193 4.95 -19.46 3.75
N LEU A 194 6.08 -20.12 4.01
CA LEU A 194 6.67 -20.17 5.34
C LEU A 194 7.23 -18.82 5.78
N ASP A 195 7.86 -18.08 4.86
CA ASP A 195 8.42 -16.77 5.13
C ASP A 195 7.36 -15.67 5.37
N ASP A 196 6.19 -15.76 4.71
CA ASP A 196 5.09 -14.79 4.85
C ASP A 196 3.91 -15.31 5.70
N GLU A 197 3.17 -16.30 5.19
CA GLU A 197 1.90 -16.76 5.76
C GLU A 197 2.07 -17.55 7.08
N ALA A 198 3.08 -18.40 7.20
CA ALA A 198 3.35 -19.11 8.46
C ALA A 198 3.87 -18.15 9.54
N MET A 199 4.75 -17.20 9.19
CA MET A 199 5.18 -16.14 10.10
C MET A 199 4.02 -15.23 10.52
N ALA A 200 3.10 -14.92 9.62
CA ALA A 200 1.86 -14.22 9.95
C ALA A 200 1.02 -15.00 11.00
N ARG A 201 1.05 -16.33 10.95
CA ARG A 201 0.38 -17.20 11.94
C ARG A 201 1.10 -17.23 13.28
N VAL A 202 2.44 -17.19 13.33
CA VAL A 202 3.19 -16.98 14.58
C VAL A 202 2.77 -15.67 15.23
N ARG A 203 2.71 -14.58 14.45
CA ARG A 203 2.28 -13.27 14.97
C ARG A 203 0.83 -13.24 15.43
N LEU A 204 -0.05 -14.05 14.82
CA LEU A 204 -1.41 -14.24 15.32
C LEU A 204 -1.40 -14.91 16.71
N MET A 205 -0.52 -15.89 16.96
CA MET A 205 -0.39 -16.49 18.30
C MET A 205 0.10 -15.46 19.32
N VAL A 206 1.04 -14.58 18.94
CA VAL A 206 1.43 -13.45 19.80
C VAL A 206 0.24 -12.52 20.06
N SER A 207 -0.58 -12.19 19.05
CA SER A 207 -1.82 -11.43 19.25
C SER A 207 -2.79 -12.14 20.21
N PHE A 208 -2.91 -13.46 20.16
CA PHE A 208 -3.73 -14.24 21.09
C PHE A 208 -3.22 -14.10 22.53
N ARG A 209 -1.91 -14.29 22.75
CA ARG A 209 -1.28 -14.13 24.07
C ARG A 209 -1.44 -12.71 24.61
N LEU A 210 -1.29 -11.69 23.76
CA LEU A 210 -1.56 -10.30 24.14
C LEU A 210 -3.01 -10.09 24.58
N MET A 211 -3.99 -10.60 23.84
CA MET A 211 -5.41 -10.47 24.19
C MET A 211 -5.79 -11.29 25.44
N GLN A 212 -5.20 -12.47 25.65
CA GLN A 212 -5.36 -13.24 26.89
C GLN A 212 -4.82 -12.47 28.10
N SER A 213 -3.65 -11.85 27.95
CA SER A 213 -3.05 -11.01 28.98
C SER A 213 -3.90 -9.77 29.29
N VAL A 214 -4.49 -9.11 28.29
CA VAL A 214 -5.49 -8.04 28.50
C VAL A 214 -6.63 -8.52 29.40
N VAL A 215 -7.19 -9.69 29.10
CA VAL A 215 -8.35 -10.23 29.81
C VAL A 215 -8.04 -10.64 31.24
N ALA A 216 -6.83 -11.16 31.50
CA ALA A 216 -6.37 -11.48 32.85
C ALA A 216 -6.34 -10.25 33.77
N HIS A 217 -6.15 -9.05 33.20
CA HIS A 217 -6.12 -7.77 33.93
C HIS A 217 -7.41 -6.96 33.82
N SER A 218 -8.46 -7.50 33.20
CA SER A 218 -9.78 -6.86 33.08
C SER A 218 -10.78 -7.41 34.09
N ASP A 219 -11.59 -6.53 34.66
CA ASP A 219 -12.74 -6.87 35.51
C ASP A 219 -14.03 -7.13 34.72
N ARG A 220 -14.08 -6.77 33.43
CA ARG A 220 -15.27 -6.93 32.58
C ARG A 220 -15.42 -8.34 32.00
N ALA A 221 -16.51 -9.03 32.40
CA ALA A 221 -16.84 -10.38 31.94
C ALA A 221 -17.04 -10.48 30.42
N GLY A 222 -17.65 -9.49 29.78
CA GLY A 222 -17.89 -9.53 28.34
C GLY A 222 -16.63 -9.34 27.50
N LEU A 223 -15.61 -8.61 27.99
CA LEU A 223 -14.30 -8.57 27.32
C LEU A 223 -13.62 -9.95 27.38
N ARG A 224 -13.73 -10.64 28.54
CA ARG A 224 -13.26 -12.03 28.70
C ARG A 224 -13.96 -12.97 27.73
N ALA A 225 -15.29 -12.97 27.74
CA ALA A 225 -16.10 -13.80 26.84
C ALA A 225 -15.78 -13.53 25.36
N TYR A 226 -15.61 -12.27 24.97
CA TYR A 226 -15.24 -11.90 23.60
C TYR A 226 -13.92 -12.55 23.16
N VAL A 227 -12.85 -12.42 23.95
CA VAL A 227 -11.54 -13.00 23.61
C VAL A 227 -11.56 -14.52 23.66
N GLU A 228 -12.16 -15.11 24.69
CA GLU A 228 -12.29 -16.57 24.83
C GLU A 228 -13.06 -17.17 23.65
N ARG A 229 -14.14 -16.54 23.19
CA ARG A 229 -14.89 -16.98 22.01
C ARG A 229 -14.05 -16.91 20.74
N VAL A 230 -13.23 -15.87 20.54
CA VAL A 230 -12.30 -15.79 19.39
C VAL A 230 -11.31 -16.95 19.40
N LEU A 231 -10.66 -17.21 20.55
CA LEU A 231 -9.69 -18.29 20.70
C LEU A 231 -10.35 -19.65 20.47
N ARG A 232 -11.56 -19.84 21.03
CA ARG A 232 -12.31 -21.08 20.88
C ARG A 232 -12.73 -21.32 19.44
N CYS A 233 -13.15 -20.28 18.70
CA CYS A 233 -13.40 -20.39 17.26
C CYS A 233 -12.13 -20.78 16.48
N PHE A 234 -10.97 -20.23 16.83
CA PHE A 234 -9.71 -20.66 16.22
C PHE A 234 -9.41 -22.13 16.53
N GLU A 235 -9.53 -22.56 17.79
CA GLU A 235 -9.30 -23.96 18.17
C GLU A 235 -10.23 -24.92 17.41
N LEU A 236 -11.53 -24.61 17.38
CA LEU A 236 -12.56 -25.44 16.76
C LEU A 236 -12.42 -25.52 15.24
N PHE A 237 -12.08 -24.42 14.56
CA PHE A 237 -12.16 -24.32 13.10
C PHE A 237 -10.84 -23.91 12.42
N GLY A 238 -10.09 -23.00 13.03
CA GLY A 238 -8.88 -22.41 12.43
C GLY A 238 -7.59 -23.19 12.68
N SER A 239 -7.54 -24.09 13.67
CA SER A 239 -6.37 -24.89 14.02
C SER A 239 -6.06 -25.97 12.96
N SER A 240 -4.91 -26.63 13.06
CA SER A 240 -4.57 -27.76 12.17
C SER A 240 -5.55 -28.94 12.31
N SER A 241 -6.11 -29.13 13.51
CA SER A 241 -7.17 -30.10 13.81
C SER A 241 -8.57 -29.50 13.72
N GLY A 242 -8.70 -28.28 13.18
CA GLY A 242 -9.97 -27.57 13.12
C GLY A 242 -10.96 -28.26 12.18
N ARG A 243 -12.20 -28.42 12.63
CA ARG A 243 -13.28 -29.02 11.85
C ARG A 243 -13.71 -28.10 10.71
N SER A 244 -14.14 -28.71 9.61
CA SER A 244 -14.82 -28.01 8.52
C SER A 244 -16.17 -27.47 9.00
N LEU A 245 -16.52 -26.24 8.59
CA LEU A 245 -17.86 -25.69 8.76
C LEU A 245 -18.31 -25.06 7.42
N PRO A 246 -18.96 -25.86 6.56
CA PRO A 246 -19.46 -25.38 5.28
C PRO A 246 -20.58 -24.35 5.47
N LEU A 247 -20.38 -23.15 4.94
CA LEU A 247 -21.36 -22.08 4.85
C LEU A 247 -21.96 -22.11 3.44
N ASP A 248 -22.99 -22.94 3.26
CA ASP A 248 -23.69 -23.05 1.98
C ASP A 248 -24.75 -21.96 1.86
N VAL A 249 -24.56 -21.09 0.87
CA VAL A 249 -25.49 -20.01 0.55
C VAL A 249 -25.89 -20.00 -0.92
N SER A 250 -25.65 -21.12 -1.59
CA SER A 250 -25.68 -21.24 -3.05
C SER A 250 -27.07 -20.98 -3.64
N ILE A 251 -28.13 -21.22 -2.88
CA ILE A 251 -29.53 -20.97 -3.30
C ILE A 251 -29.76 -19.48 -3.63
N THR A 252 -29.18 -18.57 -2.85
CA THR A 252 -29.36 -17.11 -3.05
C THR A 252 -28.20 -16.48 -3.82
N TYR A 253 -26.96 -16.86 -3.50
CA TYR A 253 -25.75 -16.15 -3.97
C TYR A 253 -24.90 -16.97 -4.95
N GLY A 254 -25.38 -18.14 -5.37
CA GLY A 254 -24.69 -19.04 -6.29
C GLY A 254 -23.54 -19.85 -5.65
N GLN A 255 -23.16 -20.94 -6.31
CA GLN A 255 -22.17 -21.91 -5.82
C GLN A 255 -20.80 -21.30 -5.50
N ARG A 256 -20.41 -20.22 -6.19
CA ARG A 256 -19.12 -19.55 -5.97
C ARG A 256 -19.05 -18.75 -4.67
N SER A 257 -20.19 -18.54 -4.01
CA SER A 257 -20.29 -17.82 -2.74
C SER A 257 -20.32 -18.74 -1.52
N SER A 258 -20.51 -20.05 -1.73
CA SER A 258 -20.37 -21.05 -0.67
C SER A 258 -18.89 -21.22 -0.31
N THR A 259 -18.59 -21.29 0.97
CA THR A 259 -17.22 -21.34 1.51
C THR A 259 -17.18 -22.17 2.78
N ASP A 260 -15.98 -22.47 3.28
CA ASP A 260 -15.79 -23.05 4.60
C ASP A 260 -15.27 -21.98 5.56
N LEU A 261 -15.91 -21.84 6.73
CA LEU A 261 -15.44 -20.89 7.75
C LEU A 261 -14.00 -21.20 8.20
N SER A 262 -13.62 -22.48 8.23
CA SER A 262 -12.27 -22.93 8.62
C SER A 262 -11.19 -22.36 7.70
N ASP A 263 -11.44 -22.26 6.39
CA ASP A 263 -10.49 -21.71 5.41
C ASP A 263 -10.20 -20.23 5.62
N HIS A 264 -11.18 -19.49 6.15
CA HIS A 264 -11.01 -18.10 6.53
C HIS A 264 -10.28 -17.98 7.88
N LEU A 265 -10.67 -18.75 8.89
CA LEU A 265 -10.08 -18.67 10.25
C LEU A 265 -8.64 -19.19 10.34
N ARG A 266 -8.17 -19.98 9.36
CA ARG A 266 -6.76 -20.36 9.21
C ARG A 266 -5.87 -19.19 8.80
N LYS A 267 -6.42 -18.18 8.12
CA LYS A 267 -5.66 -17.03 7.59
C LYS A 267 -5.52 -15.96 8.65
N ALA A 268 -4.28 -15.66 9.06
CA ALA A 268 -4.00 -14.65 10.09
C ALA A 268 -4.62 -13.26 9.81
N LEU A 269 -4.63 -12.84 8.54
CA LEU A 269 -5.18 -11.54 8.14
C LEU A 269 -6.73 -11.49 8.20
N PHE A 270 -7.43 -12.62 8.30
CA PHE A 270 -8.88 -12.65 8.43
C PHE A 270 -9.36 -12.05 9.75
N TYR A 271 -8.59 -12.22 10.84
CA TYR A 271 -8.85 -11.58 12.14
C TYR A 271 -8.82 -10.04 12.07
N GLY A 272 -8.31 -9.49 10.96
CA GLY A 272 -8.51 -8.11 10.53
C GLY A 272 -9.98 -7.68 10.40
N CYS A 273 -10.97 -8.58 10.55
CA CYS A 273 -12.38 -8.19 10.65
C CYS A 273 -12.83 -7.76 12.04
N LEU A 274 -12.11 -8.15 13.10
CA LEU A 274 -12.49 -7.87 14.48
C LEU A 274 -12.37 -6.36 14.83
N PRO A 275 -13.43 -5.71 15.36
CA PRO A 275 -13.38 -4.27 15.67
C PRO A 275 -12.40 -3.90 16.80
N VAL A 276 -12.21 -4.81 17.76
CA VAL A 276 -11.33 -4.64 18.92
C VAL A 276 -10.33 -5.79 18.95
N TRP A 277 -9.09 -5.58 18.51
CA TRP A 277 -8.11 -6.67 18.38
C TRP A 277 -6.67 -6.19 18.25
N ALA A 278 -5.71 -7.03 18.66
CA ALA A 278 -4.28 -6.81 18.41
C ALA A 278 -3.89 -7.15 16.95
N GLU A 279 -3.40 -6.15 16.22
CA GLU A 279 -2.92 -6.25 14.85
C GLU A 279 -1.41 -5.97 14.80
N TRP A 280 -0.69 -6.72 13.96
CA TRP A 280 0.75 -6.59 13.80
C TRP A 280 1.14 -5.90 12.50
N SER A 281 2.32 -5.28 12.48
CA SER A 281 2.96 -4.70 11.30
C SER A 281 4.47 -4.88 11.41
N VAL A 282 5.10 -5.43 10.38
CA VAL A 282 6.56 -5.65 10.37
C VAL A 282 7.25 -4.33 10.07
N GLN A 283 8.26 -3.98 10.87
CA GLN A 283 9.04 -2.74 10.72
C GLN A 283 10.19 -2.88 9.70
N LEU A 284 10.93 -1.80 9.49
CA LEU A 284 12.11 -1.74 8.63
C LEU A 284 13.30 -2.53 9.21
N PHE A 285 13.41 -2.64 10.54
CA PHE A 285 14.60 -3.19 11.19
C PHE A 285 14.71 -4.70 11.05
N GLU A 286 15.80 -5.13 10.42
CA GLU A 286 16.15 -6.52 10.23
C GLU A 286 17.67 -6.68 10.17
N ALA A 287 18.21 -7.68 10.87
CA ALA A 287 19.64 -7.97 10.86
C ALA A 287 19.87 -9.48 10.75
N ARG A 288 20.82 -9.89 9.91
CA ARG A 288 21.38 -11.24 10.01
C ARG A 288 22.36 -11.26 11.17
N VAL A 289 22.11 -12.12 12.13
CA VAL A 289 22.96 -12.34 13.30
C VAL A 289 23.57 -13.73 13.20
N ALA A 290 24.80 -13.89 13.66
CA ALA A 290 25.46 -15.18 13.77
C ALA A 290 25.54 -15.57 15.25
N PRO A 291 24.45 -16.10 15.86
CA PRO A 291 24.54 -16.71 17.17
C PRO A 291 25.54 -17.88 17.16
N GLU A 292 26.01 -18.30 18.34
CA GLU A 292 26.93 -19.44 18.53
C GLU A 292 26.46 -20.76 17.86
N LYS A 293 25.17 -20.84 17.47
CA LYS A 293 24.51 -22.02 16.86
C LYS A 293 24.17 -21.90 15.37
N GLY A 294 24.64 -20.86 14.65
CA GLY A 294 24.44 -20.71 13.19
C GLY A 294 23.99 -19.31 12.77
N VAL A 295 23.45 -19.16 11.55
CA VAL A 295 22.88 -17.89 11.06
C VAL A 295 21.43 -17.77 11.51
N ALA A 296 21.01 -16.61 12.01
CA ALA A 296 19.62 -16.29 12.33
C ALA A 296 19.25 -14.91 11.78
N THR A 297 17.96 -14.70 11.55
CA THR A 297 17.40 -13.42 11.13
C THR A 297 16.67 -12.81 12.30
N LYS A 298 17.06 -11.59 12.66
CA LYS A 298 16.44 -10.83 13.72
C LYS A 298 15.64 -9.68 13.13
N ARG A 299 14.41 -9.43 13.59
CA ARG A 299 13.55 -8.36 13.06
C ARG A 299 12.63 -7.75 14.10
N GLU A 300 12.20 -6.51 13.88
CA GLU A 300 11.22 -5.83 14.72
C GLU A 300 9.81 -5.86 14.11
N VAL A 301 8.81 -6.16 14.94
CA VAL A 301 7.38 -6.19 14.57
C VAL A 301 6.61 -5.33 15.57
N SER A 302 5.82 -4.38 15.09
CA SER A 302 4.91 -3.61 15.94
C SER A 302 3.57 -4.29 16.10
N TYR A 303 2.97 -4.12 17.27
CA TYR A 303 1.61 -4.51 17.59
C TYR A 303 0.83 -3.26 18.00
N ARG A 304 -0.35 -3.09 17.42
CA ARG A 304 -1.34 -2.10 17.84
C ARG A 304 -2.65 -2.78 18.21
N PHE A 305 -3.38 -2.19 19.14
CA PHE A 305 -4.76 -2.56 19.34
C PHE A 305 -5.66 -1.67 18.50
N ARG A 306 -6.46 -2.30 17.66
CA ARG A 306 -7.63 -1.67 17.07
C ARG A 306 -8.67 -1.45 18.15
N VAL A 307 -9.24 -0.27 18.14
CA VAL A 307 -10.30 0.16 19.05
C VAL A 307 -11.47 0.62 18.17
N ASN A 308 -12.71 0.34 18.60
CA ASN A 308 -13.94 0.60 17.84
C ASN A 308 -14.25 2.11 17.68
N GLY A 309 -13.32 2.91 17.18
CA GLY A 309 -13.49 4.35 17.06
C GLY A 309 -14.28 4.78 15.82
N ASN A 310 -14.62 6.06 15.78
CA ASN A 310 -15.48 6.62 14.73
C ASN A 310 -14.76 6.66 13.39
N ASN A 311 -15.44 6.15 12.36
CA ASN A 311 -15.03 6.36 10.98
C ASN A 311 -15.35 7.82 10.60
N PRO A 312 -14.37 8.61 10.13
CA PRO A 312 -14.58 10.01 9.76
C PRO A 312 -15.42 10.15 8.50
N GLU A 313 -15.58 9.07 7.71
CA GLU A 313 -16.42 9.06 6.53
C GLU A 313 -17.91 9.00 6.84
N SER A 314 -18.29 8.16 7.81
CA SER A 314 -19.68 7.95 8.21
C SER A 314 -20.06 8.70 9.49
N GLY A 315 -19.08 9.14 10.28
CA GLY A 315 -19.28 9.63 11.64
C GLY A 315 -19.66 8.55 12.66
N LYS A 316 -19.84 7.30 12.23
CA LYS A 316 -20.29 6.16 13.06
C LYS A 316 -19.11 5.34 13.59
N PRO A 317 -19.28 4.52 14.64
CA PRO A 317 -18.27 3.56 15.06
C PRO A 317 -17.82 2.63 13.91
N ALA A 318 -16.57 2.18 13.95
CA ALA A 318 -15.99 1.30 12.93
C ALA A 318 -16.81 0.02 12.72
N PHE A 319 -17.28 -0.59 13.82
CA PHE A 319 -18.15 -1.76 13.82
C PHE A 319 -19.43 -1.53 13.01
N VAL A 320 -20.16 -0.45 13.29
CA VAL A 320 -21.41 -0.13 12.56
C VAL A 320 -21.14 0.14 11.09
N THR A 321 -20.05 0.85 10.79
CA THR A 321 -19.66 1.11 9.40
C THR A 321 -19.32 -0.18 8.65
N ARG A 322 -18.77 -1.20 9.33
CA ARG A 322 -18.58 -2.54 8.75
C ARG A 322 -19.91 -3.17 8.39
N LEU A 323 -20.85 -3.17 9.33
CA LEU A 323 -22.16 -3.78 9.13
C LEU A 323 -22.89 -3.12 7.96
N ASP A 324 -22.82 -1.80 7.84
CA ASP A 324 -23.36 -1.05 6.70
C ASP A 324 -22.76 -1.57 5.36
N ARG A 325 -21.44 -1.77 5.30
CA ARG A 325 -20.76 -2.30 4.09
C ARG A 325 -21.08 -3.76 3.79
N LEU A 326 -21.19 -4.60 4.83
CA LEU A 326 -21.55 -6.01 4.66
C LEU A 326 -22.99 -6.12 4.17
N GLU A 327 -23.90 -5.33 4.71
CA GLU A 327 -25.30 -5.24 4.28
C GLU A 327 -25.40 -4.76 2.83
N GLU A 328 -24.72 -3.68 2.46
CA GLU A 328 -24.66 -3.18 1.09
C GLU A 328 -24.13 -4.27 0.13
N ARG A 329 -23.03 -4.93 0.49
CA ARG A 329 -22.42 -5.97 -0.33
C ARG A 329 -23.30 -7.22 -0.49
N LEU A 330 -24.06 -7.59 0.54
CA LEU A 330 -24.83 -8.85 0.57
C LEU A 330 -26.27 -8.68 0.06
N PHE A 331 -26.82 -7.47 0.03
CA PHE A 331 -28.23 -7.27 -0.37
C PHE A 331 -28.44 -6.39 -1.60
N ALA A 332 -27.42 -5.71 -2.12
CA ALA A 332 -27.55 -4.97 -3.38
C ALA A 332 -27.82 -5.94 -4.55
N GLU A 333 -28.93 -5.74 -5.28
CA GLU A 333 -29.34 -6.61 -6.39
C GLU A 333 -28.25 -6.74 -7.47
N GLU A 334 -27.59 -5.64 -7.79
CA GLU A 334 -26.48 -5.56 -8.74
C GLU A 334 -25.28 -6.43 -8.36
N ARG A 335 -25.17 -6.80 -7.08
CA ARG A 335 -24.04 -7.57 -6.53
C ARG A 335 -24.37 -9.04 -6.30
N ARG A 336 -25.60 -9.51 -6.54
CA ARG A 336 -26.00 -10.92 -6.26
C ARG A 336 -25.14 -11.98 -6.94
N GLY A 337 -24.53 -11.67 -8.09
CA GLY A 337 -23.62 -12.57 -8.82
C GLY A 337 -22.14 -12.45 -8.42
N ALA A 338 -21.80 -11.62 -7.43
CA ALA A 338 -20.43 -11.43 -6.97
C ALA A 338 -19.98 -12.58 -6.04
N ASN A 339 -18.68 -12.62 -5.73
CA ASN A 339 -18.16 -13.55 -4.73
C ASN A 339 -18.39 -12.99 -3.31
N HIS A 340 -19.27 -13.64 -2.55
CA HIS A 340 -19.64 -13.22 -1.18
C HIS A 340 -18.97 -14.03 -0.05
N THR A 341 -18.13 -15.02 -0.37
CA THR A 341 -17.51 -15.95 0.59
C THR A 341 -16.97 -15.26 1.85
N LYS A 342 -16.08 -14.28 1.68
CA LYS A 342 -15.47 -13.52 2.79
C LYS A 342 -16.51 -12.74 3.61
N ALA A 343 -17.48 -12.10 2.95
CA ALA A 343 -18.48 -11.28 3.64
C ALA A 343 -19.40 -12.14 4.53
N ILE A 344 -19.79 -13.31 4.04
CA ILE A 344 -20.59 -14.28 4.80
C ILE A 344 -19.79 -14.81 5.98
N ALA A 345 -18.53 -15.22 5.76
CA ALA A 345 -17.65 -15.68 6.83
C ALA A 345 -17.44 -14.60 7.90
N GLU A 346 -17.29 -13.32 7.51
CA GLU A 346 -17.17 -12.21 8.46
C GLU A 346 -18.44 -12.03 9.31
N VAL A 347 -19.64 -12.06 8.72
CA VAL A 347 -20.90 -11.93 9.46
C VAL A 347 -21.03 -13.06 10.49
N VAL A 348 -20.82 -14.31 10.07
CA VAL A 348 -20.91 -15.49 10.95
C VAL A 348 -19.88 -15.40 12.08
N PHE A 349 -18.63 -15.10 11.76
CA PHE A 349 -17.57 -15.03 12.77
C PHE A 349 -17.81 -13.91 13.78
N LEU A 350 -18.18 -12.70 13.32
CA LEU A 350 -18.51 -11.59 14.21
C LEU A 350 -19.67 -11.93 15.15
N TRP A 351 -20.70 -12.60 14.65
CA TRP A 351 -21.86 -12.98 15.46
C TRP A 351 -21.49 -13.98 16.56
N LEU A 352 -20.65 -14.97 16.24
CA LEU A 352 -20.21 -15.99 17.20
C LEU A 352 -19.39 -15.38 18.35
N VAL A 353 -18.51 -14.43 18.04
CA VAL A 353 -17.54 -13.93 19.02
C VAL A 353 -18.02 -12.73 19.83
N ILE A 354 -18.89 -11.89 19.28
CA ILE A 354 -19.36 -10.68 19.98
C ILE A 354 -20.45 -11.08 20.98
N PRO A 355 -20.25 -10.95 22.30
CA PRO A 355 -21.25 -11.33 23.28
C PRO A 355 -22.49 -10.43 23.21
N SER A 356 -23.62 -10.94 23.67
CA SER A 356 -24.87 -10.19 23.77
C SER A 356 -24.88 -9.15 24.90
N SER A 357 -24.00 -9.28 25.89
CA SER A 357 -23.91 -8.40 27.06
C SER A 357 -22.46 -8.27 27.55
N ILE A 358 -22.12 -7.09 28.08
CA ILE A 358 -20.81 -6.82 28.69
C ILE A 358 -20.71 -7.33 30.13
N ASP A 359 -21.79 -7.26 30.90
CA ASP A 359 -21.77 -7.54 32.35
C ASP A 359 -22.20 -8.98 32.64
N ALA A 360 -23.12 -9.53 31.84
CA ALA A 360 -23.62 -10.90 31.97
C ALA A 360 -23.62 -11.62 30.61
N PRO A 361 -22.44 -11.90 30.03
CA PRO A 361 -22.36 -12.66 28.79
C PRO A 361 -22.92 -14.08 29.00
N LEU A 362 -23.76 -14.53 28.06
CA LEU A 362 -24.27 -15.91 28.10
C LEU A 362 -23.13 -16.90 27.83
N ALA A 363 -23.11 -17.99 28.59
CA ALA A 363 -22.30 -19.16 28.22
C ALA A 363 -22.94 -19.81 27.00
N GLU A 364 -22.24 -19.78 25.88
CA GLU A 364 -22.77 -20.24 24.58
C GLU A 364 -21.96 -21.44 24.09
N ALA A 365 -22.66 -22.52 23.73
CA ALA A 365 -22.06 -23.66 23.04
C ALA A 365 -21.79 -23.27 21.58
N LEU A 366 -20.64 -22.60 21.36
CA LEU A 366 -20.25 -22.04 20.05
C LEU A 366 -20.34 -23.04 18.91
N GLU A 367 -20.01 -24.30 19.18
CA GLU A 367 -20.06 -25.37 18.19
C GLU A 367 -21.49 -25.62 17.69
N THR A 368 -22.42 -25.81 18.62
CA THR A 368 -23.84 -26.03 18.34
C THR A 368 -24.47 -24.81 17.65
N GLN A 369 -24.08 -23.60 18.06
CA GLN A 369 -24.58 -22.38 17.42
C GLN A 369 -24.05 -22.23 15.99
N ALA A 370 -22.76 -22.52 15.76
CA ALA A 370 -22.17 -22.45 14.43
C ALA A 370 -22.85 -23.45 13.47
N ASP A 371 -23.14 -24.68 13.94
CA ASP A 371 -23.87 -25.68 13.16
C ASP A 371 -25.31 -25.24 12.86
N ALA A 372 -25.99 -24.66 13.85
CA ALA A 372 -27.33 -24.12 13.66
C ALA A 372 -27.35 -22.98 12.63
N ILE A 373 -26.36 -22.07 12.66
CA ILE A 373 -26.22 -21.00 11.66
C ILE A 373 -25.95 -21.57 10.27
N ALA A 374 -25.04 -22.55 10.15
CA ALA A 374 -24.74 -23.18 8.86
C ALA A 374 -25.99 -23.88 8.28
N ALA A 375 -26.77 -24.57 9.11
CA ALA A 375 -28.02 -25.19 8.69
C ALA A 375 -29.07 -24.15 8.25
N GLN A 376 -29.18 -23.03 8.98
CA GLN A 376 -30.10 -21.94 8.63
C GLN A 376 -29.65 -21.20 7.36
N LEU A 377 -28.36 -20.96 7.17
CA LEU A 377 -27.82 -20.39 5.93
C LEU A 377 -28.14 -21.28 4.73
N LYS A 378 -28.04 -22.60 4.88
CA LYS A 378 -28.40 -23.54 3.80
C LYS A 378 -29.89 -23.48 3.44
N ALA A 379 -30.76 -23.26 4.44
CA ALA A 379 -32.21 -23.23 4.26
C ALA A 379 -32.74 -21.88 3.75
N ASP A 380 -32.29 -20.77 4.36
CA ASP A 380 -32.66 -19.40 4.03
C ASP A 380 -31.43 -18.47 4.19
N PRO A 381 -30.57 -18.38 3.16
CA PRO A 381 -29.36 -17.57 3.24
C PRO A 381 -29.64 -16.09 3.52
N GLU A 382 -30.55 -15.48 2.75
CA GLU A 382 -30.83 -14.04 2.84
C GLU A 382 -31.46 -13.66 4.18
N GLY A 383 -32.48 -14.40 4.63
CA GLY A 383 -33.15 -14.15 5.91
C GLY A 383 -32.23 -14.39 7.10
N THR A 384 -31.40 -15.44 7.06
CA THR A 384 -30.41 -15.72 8.10
C THR A 384 -29.38 -14.60 8.20
N VAL A 385 -28.79 -14.16 7.09
CA VAL A 385 -27.81 -13.06 7.09
C VAL A 385 -28.44 -11.76 7.60
N ARG A 386 -29.67 -11.42 7.19
CA ARG A 386 -30.38 -10.23 7.71
C ARG A 386 -30.55 -10.28 9.22
N ARG A 387 -30.98 -11.44 9.75
CA ARG A 387 -31.15 -11.65 11.18
C ARG A 387 -29.82 -11.47 11.93
N LEU A 388 -28.74 -12.10 11.46
CA LEU A 388 -27.42 -11.98 12.09
C LEU A 388 -26.92 -10.54 12.09
N ILE A 389 -27.07 -9.80 10.98
CA ILE A 389 -26.70 -8.37 10.92
C ILE A 389 -27.55 -7.54 11.88
N GLY A 390 -28.87 -7.76 11.94
CA GLY A 390 -29.76 -7.08 12.88
C GLY A 390 -29.38 -7.31 14.34
N GLU A 391 -29.06 -8.55 14.71
CA GLU A 391 -28.57 -8.90 16.06
C GLU A 391 -27.19 -8.32 16.35
N LEU A 392 -26.30 -8.23 15.36
CA LEU A 392 -25.01 -7.56 15.52
C LEU A 392 -25.20 -6.05 15.75
N ARG A 393 -26.13 -5.40 15.05
CA ARG A 393 -26.44 -3.98 15.25
C ARG A 393 -26.92 -3.68 16.66
N SER A 394 -27.74 -4.56 17.26
CA SER A 394 -28.18 -4.37 18.65
C SER A 394 -27.04 -4.48 19.67
N ARG A 395 -25.90 -5.07 19.29
CA ARG A 395 -24.68 -5.20 20.12
C ARG A 395 -23.70 -4.03 19.98
N GLU A 396 -24.06 -2.94 19.28
CA GLU A 396 -23.20 -1.75 19.11
C GLU A 396 -22.63 -1.23 20.44
N LYS A 397 -23.51 -1.00 21.44
CA LYS A 397 -23.10 -0.51 22.76
C LYS A 397 -22.16 -1.47 23.49
N VAL A 398 -22.36 -2.79 23.32
CA VAL A 398 -21.48 -3.80 23.91
C VAL A 398 -20.08 -3.67 23.32
N MET A 399 -19.96 -3.48 22.00
CA MET A 399 -18.66 -3.31 21.34
C MET A 399 -17.93 -2.04 21.80
N ASP A 400 -18.65 -0.94 22.01
CA ASP A 400 -18.07 0.29 22.58
C ASP A 400 -17.55 0.07 24.01
N GLN A 401 -18.29 -0.67 24.83
CA GLN A 401 -17.87 -1.00 26.19
C GLN A 401 -16.68 -1.97 26.23
N ILE A 402 -16.61 -2.93 25.30
CA ILE A 402 -15.42 -3.80 25.09
C ILE A 402 -14.20 -2.94 24.75
N ALA A 403 -14.33 -1.99 23.83
CA ALA A 403 -13.25 -1.08 23.48
C ALA A 403 -12.78 -0.24 24.68
N GLN A 404 -13.72 0.30 25.47
CA GLN A 404 -13.41 1.06 26.69
C GLN A 404 -12.73 0.20 27.76
N ALA A 405 -13.13 -1.07 27.92
CA ALA A 405 -12.49 -2.00 28.85
C ALA A 405 -11.03 -2.27 28.45
N LEU A 406 -10.79 -2.55 27.16
CA LEU A 406 -9.43 -2.71 26.63
C LEU A 406 -8.57 -1.46 26.88
N VAL A 407 -9.07 -0.26 26.55
CA VAL A 407 -8.33 1.00 26.75
C VAL A 407 -7.98 1.20 28.22
N ARG A 408 -8.89 0.91 29.14
CA ARG A 408 -8.64 1.00 30.59
C ARG A 408 -7.53 0.05 31.06
N VAL A 409 -7.51 -1.19 30.57
CA VAL A 409 -6.43 -2.14 30.88
C VAL A 409 -5.09 -1.62 30.35
N LEU A 410 -5.06 -1.14 29.10
CA LEU A 410 -3.85 -0.59 28.51
C LEU A 410 -3.34 0.63 29.28
N GLN A 411 -4.22 1.51 29.76
CA GLN A 411 -3.85 2.67 30.58
C GLN A 411 -3.25 2.30 31.94
N THR A 412 -3.79 1.26 32.60
CA THR A 412 -3.50 1.01 34.02
C THR A 412 -2.58 -0.17 34.30
N LYS A 413 -2.47 -1.14 33.39
CA LYS A 413 -1.81 -2.45 33.65
C LYS A 413 -0.84 -2.93 32.57
N SER A 414 -0.53 -2.16 31.53
CA SER A 414 0.18 -2.70 30.36
C SER A 414 1.59 -3.27 30.62
N ALA A 415 2.33 -2.77 31.63
CA ALA A 415 3.67 -3.32 31.90
C ALA A 415 3.55 -4.78 32.36
N LYS A 416 2.57 -5.06 33.23
CA LYS A 416 2.21 -6.43 33.63
C LYS A 416 1.73 -7.24 32.43
N LEU A 417 1.00 -6.62 31.52
CA LEU A 417 0.53 -7.28 30.31
C LEU A 417 1.69 -7.79 29.43
N VAL A 418 2.73 -6.97 29.24
CA VAL A 418 3.92 -7.35 28.47
C VAL A 418 4.73 -8.41 29.19
N ASP A 419 4.91 -8.30 30.51
CA ASP A 419 5.61 -9.32 31.29
C ASP A 419 4.88 -10.67 31.23
N ASP A 420 3.56 -10.68 31.41
CA ASP A 420 2.74 -11.90 31.36
C ASP A 420 2.70 -12.49 29.94
N ALA A 421 2.64 -11.64 28.90
CA ALA A 421 2.73 -12.09 27.52
C ALA A 421 4.12 -12.66 27.21
N ASN A 422 5.21 -12.05 27.65
CA ASN A 422 6.57 -12.57 27.46
C ASN A 422 6.77 -13.92 28.14
N ARG A 423 6.20 -14.16 29.33
CA ARG A 423 6.25 -15.46 30.01
C ARG A 423 5.61 -16.60 29.19
N THR A 424 4.69 -16.26 28.30
CA THR A 424 3.86 -17.23 27.55
C THR A 424 4.07 -17.17 26.04
N ALA A 425 4.83 -16.20 25.55
CA ALA A 425 5.10 -15.97 24.14
C ALA A 425 6.61 -15.88 23.87
N ASP A 426 7.45 -16.46 24.71
CA ASP A 426 8.91 -16.37 24.57
C ASP A 426 9.39 -17.09 23.30
N LYS A 427 8.85 -18.29 23.03
CA LYS A 427 9.32 -19.15 21.95
C LYS A 427 8.21 -19.98 21.34
N PHE A 428 8.04 -19.85 20.03
CA PHE A 428 7.18 -20.71 19.23
C PHE A 428 8.01 -21.56 18.28
N TYR A 429 7.45 -22.68 17.87
CA TYR A 429 7.95 -23.52 16.81
C TYR A 429 6.93 -23.57 15.70
N VAL A 430 7.37 -23.30 14.48
CA VAL A 430 6.59 -23.60 13.27
C VAL A 430 6.88 -25.05 12.94
N ALA A 431 5.90 -25.93 13.18
CA ALA A 431 6.01 -27.36 12.96
C ALA A 431 5.20 -27.78 11.72
N VAL A 432 5.89 -28.34 10.73
CA VAL A 432 5.29 -28.91 9.52
C VAL A 432 5.04 -30.38 9.75
N HIS A 433 3.81 -30.85 9.51
CA HIS A 433 3.41 -32.23 9.77
C HIS A 433 3.93 -33.17 8.69
N ARG A 434 4.09 -34.46 9.02
CA ARG A 434 4.41 -35.50 8.02
C ARG A 434 3.36 -35.60 6.90
N GLY A 435 2.10 -35.30 7.22
CA GLY A 435 1.01 -35.30 6.23
C GLY A 435 1.07 -34.16 5.21
N MET A 436 2.00 -33.19 5.36
CA MET A 436 2.23 -32.17 4.33
C MET A 436 2.76 -32.78 3.03
N VAL A 437 3.52 -33.88 3.14
CA VAL A 437 4.13 -34.57 2.01
C VAL A 437 3.18 -35.64 1.49
N ASP A 438 2.95 -35.63 0.18
CA ASP A 438 2.34 -36.74 -0.54
C ASP A 438 3.38 -37.84 -0.75
N TRP A 439 3.42 -38.78 0.20
CA TRP A 439 4.38 -39.87 0.19
C TRP A 439 4.23 -40.80 -1.01
N ALA A 440 3.04 -40.92 -1.62
CA ALA A 440 2.87 -41.74 -2.82
C ALA A 440 3.61 -41.12 -4.01
N VAL A 441 3.56 -39.79 -4.13
CA VAL A 441 4.31 -39.05 -5.16
C VAL A 441 5.81 -39.12 -4.90
N VAL A 442 6.26 -38.93 -3.65
CA VAL A 442 7.70 -39.03 -3.31
C VAL A 442 8.27 -40.41 -3.65
N ARG A 443 7.55 -41.49 -3.31
CA ARG A 443 7.98 -42.87 -3.58
C ARG A 443 8.01 -43.23 -5.08
N SER A 444 7.24 -42.53 -5.90
CA SER A 444 7.18 -42.76 -7.37
C SER A 444 7.87 -41.66 -8.17
N MET A 445 8.67 -40.83 -7.51
CA MET A 445 9.19 -39.60 -8.06
C MET A 445 10.26 -39.86 -9.13
N ALA A 446 9.85 -39.72 -10.40
CA ALA A 446 10.75 -39.85 -11.55
C ALA A 446 11.07 -38.52 -12.25
N SER A 447 10.45 -37.40 -11.81
CA SER A 447 10.52 -36.11 -12.51
C SER A 447 10.68 -34.93 -11.57
N ARG A 448 11.41 -33.92 -12.03
CA ARG A 448 11.55 -32.61 -11.38
C ARG A 448 10.24 -31.84 -11.25
N ASN A 449 9.23 -32.15 -12.07
CA ASN A 449 7.92 -31.50 -12.02
C ASN A 449 6.92 -32.15 -11.04
N ALA A 450 7.33 -33.21 -10.34
CA ALA A 450 6.48 -33.86 -9.36
C ALA A 450 6.18 -32.90 -8.19
N GLU A 451 4.91 -32.63 -7.94
CA GLU A 451 4.48 -31.81 -6.82
C GLU A 451 4.28 -32.73 -5.60
N ILE A 452 5.23 -32.71 -4.69
CA ILE A 452 5.33 -33.67 -3.57
C ILE A 452 4.57 -33.24 -2.30
N LEU A 453 3.99 -32.04 -2.28
CA LEU A 453 3.22 -31.54 -1.15
C LEU A 453 1.71 -31.66 -1.45
N VAL A 454 0.91 -31.73 -0.40
CA VAL A 454 -0.55 -31.68 -0.51
C VAL A 454 -1.01 -30.43 -1.26
N LYS A 455 -2.10 -30.58 -2.04
CA LYS A 455 -2.66 -29.53 -2.88
C LYS A 455 -4.10 -29.22 -2.49
N ASN A 456 -4.56 -28.07 -2.97
CA ASN A 456 -5.99 -27.77 -2.97
C ASN A 456 -6.56 -27.97 -4.38
N ASP A 457 -7.56 -28.84 -4.52
CA ASP A 457 -8.19 -29.15 -5.81
C ASP A 457 -8.96 -27.97 -6.42
N SER A 458 -9.47 -27.05 -5.58
CA SER A 458 -10.34 -25.94 -6.02
C SER A 458 -9.84 -24.55 -5.65
N GLY A 459 -8.64 -24.43 -5.07
CA GLY A 459 -8.14 -23.18 -4.49
C GLY A 459 -6.62 -22.98 -4.48
N GLN A 460 -6.17 -22.13 -3.55
CA GLN A 460 -4.76 -21.90 -3.26
C GLN A 460 -4.24 -22.99 -2.33
N ASP A 461 -3.06 -23.54 -2.64
CA ASP A 461 -2.42 -24.60 -1.85
C ASP A 461 -2.20 -24.18 -0.39
N SER A 462 -2.00 -22.89 -0.12
CA SER A 462 -1.76 -22.35 1.24
C SER A 462 -2.87 -22.70 2.24
N ILE A 463 -4.12 -22.80 1.78
CA ILE A 463 -5.25 -23.20 2.64
C ILE A 463 -5.06 -24.64 3.15
N THR A 464 -4.71 -25.57 2.25
CA THR A 464 -4.40 -26.96 2.61
C THR A 464 -3.14 -27.02 3.46
N TRP A 465 -2.09 -26.25 3.13
CA TRP A 465 -0.85 -26.23 3.91
C TRP A 465 -1.06 -25.80 5.36
N PHE A 466 -2.00 -24.88 5.63
CA PHE A 466 -2.36 -24.51 7.00
C PHE A 466 -2.98 -25.64 7.82
N GLN A 467 -3.54 -26.69 7.21
CA GLN A 467 -4.05 -27.88 7.90
C GLN A 467 -2.90 -28.77 8.39
N HIS A 468 -1.76 -28.71 7.72
CA HIS A 468 -0.56 -29.51 8.01
C HIS A 468 0.57 -28.68 8.66
N LEU A 469 0.22 -27.52 9.22
CA LEU A 469 1.15 -26.64 9.92
C LEU A 469 0.57 -26.23 11.29
N THR A 470 1.36 -26.46 12.34
CA THR A 470 1.01 -26.07 13.71
C THR A 470 2.05 -25.11 14.25
N ILE A 471 1.58 -24.05 14.92
CA ILE A 471 2.43 -23.21 15.76
C ILE A 471 2.29 -23.74 17.18
N THR A 472 3.39 -24.18 17.79
CA THR A 472 3.40 -24.81 19.12
C THR A 472 4.56 -24.30 19.97
N GLU A 473 4.43 -24.34 21.29
CA GLU A 473 5.55 -24.09 22.22
C GLU A 473 6.40 -25.35 22.41
N ASN A 474 5.83 -26.53 22.16
CA ASN A 474 6.48 -27.82 22.27
C ASN A 474 6.41 -28.59 20.94
N PRO A 475 7.49 -28.63 20.14
CA PRO A 475 7.48 -29.31 18.85
C PRO A 475 7.39 -30.84 18.99
N ALA A 476 7.75 -31.42 20.14
CA ALA A 476 7.70 -32.86 20.37
C ALA A 476 6.27 -33.42 20.45
N GLU A 477 5.29 -32.58 20.79
CA GLU A 477 3.87 -32.96 20.82
C GLU A 477 3.27 -33.05 19.41
N VAL A 478 3.95 -32.49 18.42
CA VAL A 478 3.53 -32.55 17.02
C VAL A 478 4.27 -33.71 16.36
N ARG A 479 3.54 -34.58 15.65
CA ARG A 479 4.14 -35.56 14.72
C ARG A 479 4.68 -34.83 13.47
N GLY A 480 5.71 -34.02 13.70
CA GLY A 480 6.34 -33.16 12.71
C GLY A 480 7.28 -33.92 11.79
N LEU A 481 7.39 -33.41 10.57
CA LEU A 481 8.45 -33.74 9.62
C LEU A 481 9.68 -32.86 9.90
N ALA A 482 9.45 -31.57 10.12
CA ALA A 482 10.47 -30.60 10.46
C ALA A 482 9.84 -29.48 11.31
N SER A 483 10.67 -28.79 12.09
CA SER A 483 10.27 -27.57 12.79
C SER A 483 11.41 -26.59 12.91
N TYR A 484 11.08 -25.30 13.09
CA TYR A 484 12.06 -24.26 13.41
C TYR A 484 11.54 -23.33 14.50
N PRO A 485 12.42 -22.88 15.40
CA PRO A 485 12.06 -21.94 16.44
C PRO A 485 11.94 -20.52 15.90
N VAL A 486 11.02 -19.78 16.51
CA VAL A 486 10.87 -18.34 16.42
C VAL A 486 10.77 -17.84 17.85
N GLU A 487 11.82 -17.16 18.31
CA GLU A 487 11.82 -16.52 19.62
C GLU A 487 11.24 -15.12 19.48
N THR A 488 10.34 -14.73 20.39
CA THR A 488 9.70 -13.42 20.35
C THR A 488 9.78 -12.74 21.70
N ARG A 489 10.38 -11.55 21.72
CA ARG A 489 10.49 -10.73 22.92
C ARG A 489 9.70 -9.45 22.76
N LEU A 490 8.59 -9.34 23.48
CA LEU A 490 7.73 -8.16 23.53
C LEU A 490 8.34 -7.05 24.39
N MET A 491 8.07 -5.82 23.95
CA MET A 491 8.58 -4.59 24.51
C MET A 491 7.47 -3.54 24.47
N GLU A 492 7.39 -2.73 25.52
CA GLU A 492 6.48 -1.59 25.59
C GLU A 492 7.27 -0.29 25.55
N ARG A 493 6.85 0.62 24.67
CA ARG A 493 7.28 2.02 24.68
C ARG A 493 6.07 2.92 24.88
N SER A 494 6.13 3.78 25.88
CA SER A 494 5.08 4.78 26.15
C SER A 494 5.44 6.11 25.50
N ILE A 495 4.44 6.86 25.04
CA ILE A 495 4.63 8.22 24.53
C ILE A 495 3.96 9.20 25.49
N SER A 496 4.74 10.15 25.99
CA SER A 496 4.27 11.16 26.94
C SER A 496 4.54 12.57 26.42
N PRO A 497 3.71 13.56 26.77
CA PRO A 497 4.00 14.95 26.49
C PRO A 497 5.29 15.40 27.19
N THR A 498 6.18 16.07 26.48
CA THR A 498 7.47 16.57 27.01
C THR A 498 7.48 18.09 27.18
N GLY A 499 6.45 18.78 26.71
CA GLY A 499 6.32 20.22 26.84
C GLY A 499 4.95 20.75 26.45
N ASN A 500 4.84 22.07 26.38
CA ASN A 500 3.60 22.73 26.01
C ASN A 500 3.34 22.64 24.50
N ARG A 501 2.06 22.55 24.16
CA ARG A 501 1.57 22.70 22.78
C ARG A 501 2.11 23.98 22.14
N ARG A 502 2.47 23.89 20.87
CA ARG A 502 2.92 25.02 20.04
C ARG A 502 1.99 25.20 18.85
N GLU A 503 1.59 26.42 18.56
CA GLU A 503 0.88 26.75 17.32
C GLU A 503 1.88 27.06 16.22
N VAL A 504 1.70 26.42 15.07
CA VAL A 504 2.52 26.61 13.89
C VAL A 504 1.61 27.10 12.78
N ARG A 505 1.97 28.24 12.16
CA ARG A 505 1.26 28.75 10.99
C ARG A 505 1.44 27.75 9.84
N MET A 506 0.31 27.38 9.22
CA MET A 506 0.19 26.39 8.15
C MET A 506 -0.86 26.90 7.18
N VAL A 507 -0.44 27.72 6.21
CA VAL A 507 -1.36 28.36 5.25
C VAL A 507 -1.10 27.78 3.88
N ARG A 508 -2.14 27.21 3.27
CA ARG A 508 -2.07 26.69 1.90
C ARG A 508 -2.27 27.82 0.90
N ASP A 509 -1.36 27.89 -0.05
CA ASP A 509 -1.41 28.82 -1.17
C ASP A 509 -2.24 28.19 -2.31
N LEU A 510 -3.39 28.78 -2.58
CA LEU A 510 -4.31 28.37 -3.65
C LEU A 510 -4.41 29.43 -4.76
N THR A 511 -3.44 30.36 -4.85
CA THR A 511 -3.45 31.41 -5.89
C THR A 511 -2.94 30.91 -7.23
N GLN A 512 -2.28 29.75 -7.26
CA GLN A 512 -1.72 29.14 -8.45
C GLN A 512 -2.80 28.89 -9.53
N PRO A 513 -2.59 29.27 -10.81
CA PRO A 513 -3.54 29.01 -11.89
C PRO A 513 -3.67 27.51 -12.16
N ILE A 514 -4.87 27.08 -12.58
CA ILE A 514 -5.17 25.65 -12.75
C ILE A 514 -5.80 25.36 -14.10
N LEU A 515 -5.38 24.26 -14.72
CA LEU A 515 -6.11 23.59 -15.79
C LEU A 515 -6.99 22.45 -15.21
N PRO A 516 -8.33 22.60 -15.18
CA PRO A 516 -9.23 21.51 -14.82
C PRO A 516 -9.27 20.47 -15.95
N VAL A 517 -9.08 19.20 -15.61
CA VAL A 517 -9.12 18.07 -16.55
C VAL A 517 -10.08 17.00 -16.04
N HIS A 518 -11.14 16.72 -16.78
CA HIS A 518 -12.16 15.74 -16.40
C HIS A 518 -12.09 14.52 -17.32
N LEU A 519 -11.91 13.31 -16.76
CA LEU A 519 -12.17 12.07 -17.48
C LEU A 519 -13.58 11.62 -17.17
N VAL A 520 -14.43 11.58 -18.20
CA VAL A 520 -15.87 11.38 -18.07
C VAL A 520 -16.29 10.14 -18.87
N PRO A 521 -17.00 9.19 -18.23
CA PRO A 521 -17.50 8.01 -18.92
C PRO A 521 -18.69 8.37 -19.81
N TYR A 522 -18.62 7.98 -21.07
CA TYR A 522 -19.65 8.17 -22.10
C TYR A 522 -20.03 6.82 -22.73
N ARG A 523 -21.23 6.77 -23.30
CA ARG A 523 -21.72 5.62 -24.04
C ARG A 523 -22.20 6.04 -25.42
N ALA A 524 -21.91 5.18 -26.40
CA ALA A 524 -22.57 5.21 -27.68
C ALA A 524 -23.96 4.57 -27.54
N GLY A 525 -24.98 5.30 -27.94
CA GLY A 525 -26.36 4.82 -28.04
C GLY A 525 -26.89 4.96 -29.46
N LYS A 526 -28.13 4.50 -29.67
CA LYS A 526 -28.93 4.87 -30.83
C LYS A 526 -30.17 5.57 -30.34
N SER A 527 -30.48 6.73 -30.91
CA SER A 527 -31.76 7.42 -30.70
C SER A 527 -32.90 6.63 -31.36
N ALA A 528 -34.14 6.98 -31.04
CA ALA A 528 -35.35 6.34 -31.59
C ALA A 528 -35.45 6.46 -33.12
N ASP A 529 -34.78 7.45 -33.72
CA ASP A 529 -34.64 7.68 -35.16
C ASP A 529 -33.46 6.92 -35.80
N GLY A 530 -32.72 6.12 -35.01
CA GLY A 530 -31.56 5.35 -35.47
C GLY A 530 -30.24 6.12 -35.51
N THR A 531 -30.21 7.41 -35.15
CA THR A 531 -28.99 8.21 -35.11
C THR A 531 -28.06 7.78 -33.96
N GLU A 532 -26.75 7.72 -34.20
CA GLU A 532 -25.78 7.43 -33.14
C GLU A 532 -25.71 8.59 -32.14
N THR A 533 -25.94 8.30 -30.87
CA THR A 533 -25.83 9.27 -29.79
C THR A 533 -24.56 9.02 -28.98
N TRP A 534 -23.91 10.10 -28.53
CA TRP A 534 -22.75 10.05 -27.65
C TRP A 534 -23.03 10.91 -26.43
N ALA A 535 -23.35 10.26 -25.31
CA ALA A 535 -23.83 10.94 -24.10
C ALA A 535 -23.13 10.42 -22.84
N PRO A 536 -23.04 11.23 -21.77
CA PRO A 536 -22.53 10.79 -20.48
C PRO A 536 -23.26 9.55 -19.95
N ASN A 537 -22.56 8.69 -19.22
CA ASN A 537 -23.15 7.49 -18.63
C ASN A 537 -24.18 7.79 -17.54
N ASP A 538 -24.01 8.89 -16.79
CA ASP A 538 -24.94 9.35 -15.77
C ASP A 538 -24.95 10.88 -15.66
N ALA A 539 -26.02 11.43 -15.08
CA ALA A 539 -26.22 12.88 -14.95
C ALA A 539 -25.22 13.54 -13.99
N LEU A 540 -24.76 12.83 -12.96
CA LEU A 540 -23.81 13.36 -11.98
C LEU A 540 -22.43 13.57 -12.63
N ALA A 541 -22.07 12.74 -13.61
CA ALA A 541 -20.86 12.89 -14.40
C ALA A 541 -20.79 14.25 -15.13
N ALA A 542 -21.94 14.84 -15.46
CA ALA A 542 -22.03 16.16 -16.10
C ALA A 542 -21.95 17.33 -15.10
N THR A 543 -22.13 17.08 -13.80
CA THR A 543 -22.15 18.14 -12.76
C THR A 543 -20.79 18.53 -12.22
N PHE A 544 -19.74 17.74 -12.49
CA PHE A 544 -18.36 18.15 -12.21
C PHE A 544 -17.91 19.11 -13.31
N ASP A 545 -18.22 20.38 -13.14
CA ASP A 545 -17.92 21.44 -14.10
C ASP A 545 -17.25 22.61 -13.38
N ALA A 546 -16.04 22.95 -13.83
CA ALA A 546 -15.31 24.11 -13.33
C ALA A 546 -15.61 25.38 -14.17
N GLY A 547 -16.47 25.27 -15.19
CA GLY A 547 -16.76 26.33 -16.16
C GLY A 547 -15.71 26.45 -17.27
N CYS A 548 -14.54 25.86 -17.09
CA CYS A 548 -13.43 25.82 -18.05
C CYS A 548 -12.71 24.46 -18.02
N GLY A 549 -11.71 24.29 -18.88
CA GLY A 549 -10.84 23.12 -18.88
C GLY A 549 -11.04 22.12 -20.02
N VAL A 550 -10.56 20.91 -19.79
CA VAL A 550 -10.47 19.83 -20.79
C VAL A 550 -11.26 18.62 -20.32
N ARG A 551 -12.17 18.13 -21.16
CA ARG A 551 -12.99 16.94 -20.88
C ARG A 551 -12.61 15.78 -21.81
N PHE A 552 -12.00 14.75 -21.26
CA PHE A 552 -11.72 13.49 -21.93
C PHE A 552 -12.93 12.55 -21.81
N GLN A 553 -13.60 12.33 -22.94
CA GLN A 553 -14.77 11.47 -23.02
C GLN A 553 -14.30 10.06 -23.42
N TYR A 554 -14.61 9.05 -22.59
CA TYR A 554 -14.15 7.68 -22.83
C TYR A 554 -15.30 6.67 -22.78
N ASP A 555 -15.21 5.59 -23.57
CA ASP A 555 -16.13 4.45 -23.50
C ASP A 555 -15.52 3.33 -22.65
N GLU A 556 -16.13 3.01 -21.51
CA GLU A 556 -15.67 1.92 -20.66
C GLU A 556 -15.71 0.56 -21.37
N ARG A 557 -16.66 0.36 -22.30
CA ARG A 557 -16.81 -0.93 -23.00
C ARG A 557 -15.62 -1.24 -23.89
N SER A 558 -15.04 -0.21 -24.52
CA SER A 558 -13.88 -0.35 -25.40
C SER A 558 -12.59 -0.73 -24.64
N LEU A 559 -12.60 -0.65 -23.30
CA LEU A 559 -11.49 -0.99 -22.42
C LEU A 559 -11.77 -2.24 -21.56
N THR A 560 -12.96 -2.84 -21.70
CA THR A 560 -13.40 -4.00 -20.92
C THR A 560 -13.05 -5.29 -21.66
N LEU A 561 -12.52 -6.28 -20.94
CA LEU A 561 -12.21 -7.60 -21.51
C LEU A 561 -13.48 -8.43 -21.68
N THR A 562 -13.75 -8.88 -22.90
CA THR A 562 -14.89 -9.76 -23.19
C THR A 562 -14.63 -11.18 -22.65
N LYS A 563 -15.52 -11.67 -21.78
CA LYS A 563 -15.35 -12.97 -21.08
C LYS A 563 -15.75 -14.21 -21.90
N SER A 564 -16.35 -14.05 -23.07
CA SER A 564 -16.88 -15.17 -23.86
C SER A 564 -15.82 -15.91 -24.69
N ALA A 565 -14.68 -15.27 -24.97
CA ALA A 565 -13.64 -15.81 -25.84
C ALA A 565 -12.86 -16.96 -25.19
N LYS A 566 -12.53 -17.99 -25.98
CA LYS A 566 -11.75 -19.16 -25.56
C LYS A 566 -10.49 -19.32 -26.42
N ASN A 567 -9.47 -20.01 -25.89
CA ASN A 567 -8.26 -20.39 -26.61
C ASN A 567 -7.59 -19.22 -27.37
N GLU A 568 -7.31 -19.35 -28.67
CA GLU A 568 -6.66 -18.32 -29.49
C GLU A 568 -7.48 -17.02 -29.58
N GLU A 569 -8.82 -17.13 -29.61
CA GLU A 569 -9.71 -15.95 -29.56
C GLU A 569 -9.50 -15.16 -28.26
N LYS A 570 -9.27 -15.87 -27.14
CA LYS A 570 -8.93 -15.24 -25.86
C LYS A 570 -7.61 -14.48 -25.96
N ALA A 571 -6.58 -15.09 -26.53
CA ALA A 571 -5.28 -14.44 -26.72
C ALA A 571 -5.39 -13.19 -27.61
N LYS A 572 -6.18 -13.27 -28.69
CA LYS A 572 -6.49 -12.14 -29.57
C LYS A 572 -7.17 -11.00 -28.81
N VAL A 573 -8.25 -11.28 -28.07
CA VAL A 573 -9.02 -10.25 -27.34
C VAL A 573 -8.17 -9.62 -26.23
N GLU A 574 -7.32 -10.39 -25.55
CA GLU A 574 -6.41 -9.86 -24.53
C GLU A 574 -5.34 -8.92 -25.14
N GLN A 575 -4.72 -9.30 -26.25
CA GLN A 575 -3.71 -8.47 -26.94
C GLN A 575 -4.32 -7.15 -27.47
N LEU A 576 -5.50 -7.24 -28.10
CA LEU A 576 -6.21 -6.06 -28.60
C LEU A 576 -6.70 -5.13 -27.48
N ARG A 577 -7.14 -5.69 -26.34
CA ARG A 577 -7.46 -4.87 -25.17
C ARG A 577 -6.21 -4.19 -24.61
N ALA A 578 -5.12 -4.93 -24.46
CA ALA A 578 -3.86 -4.40 -23.94
C ALA A 578 -3.37 -3.21 -24.79
N SER A 579 -3.41 -3.34 -26.12
CA SER A 579 -3.03 -2.26 -27.04
C SER A 579 -4.00 -1.08 -26.97
N ALA A 580 -5.31 -1.30 -26.89
CA ALA A 580 -6.30 -0.22 -26.73
C ALA A 580 -6.12 0.54 -25.41
N CYS A 581 -5.86 -0.16 -24.30
CA CYS A 581 -5.56 0.47 -23.01
C CYS A 581 -4.24 1.25 -23.03
N ALA A 582 -3.20 0.74 -23.72
CA ALA A 582 -1.96 1.48 -23.92
C ALA A 582 -2.17 2.74 -24.78
N ALA A 583 -2.93 2.63 -25.88
CA ALA A 583 -3.28 3.77 -26.72
C ALA A 583 -4.06 4.84 -25.95
N PHE A 584 -5.02 4.44 -25.10
CA PHE A 584 -5.75 5.35 -24.21
C PHE A 584 -4.78 6.16 -23.32
N ALA A 585 -3.84 5.49 -22.66
CA ALA A 585 -2.86 6.16 -21.79
C ALA A 585 -1.92 7.09 -22.59
N LEU A 586 -1.43 6.64 -23.74
CA LEU A 586 -0.51 7.39 -24.61
C LEU A 586 -1.15 8.66 -25.18
N VAL A 587 -2.32 8.53 -25.81
CA VAL A 587 -3.01 9.67 -26.43
C VAL A 587 -3.46 10.66 -25.36
N GLY A 588 -3.98 10.18 -24.23
CA GLY A 588 -4.36 11.01 -23.09
C GLY A 588 -3.18 11.81 -22.54
N TYR A 589 -2.03 11.16 -22.31
CA TYR A 589 -0.81 11.80 -21.84
C TYR A 589 -0.27 12.84 -22.84
N LEU A 590 -0.06 12.47 -24.11
CA LEU A 590 0.52 13.36 -25.12
C LEU A 590 -0.35 14.59 -25.38
N THR A 591 -1.68 14.43 -25.40
CA THR A 591 -2.61 15.56 -25.54
C THR A 591 -2.48 16.52 -24.36
N LEU A 592 -2.45 15.99 -23.12
CA LEU A 592 -2.29 16.82 -21.93
C LEU A 592 -0.93 17.51 -21.87
N TRP A 593 0.15 16.79 -22.18
CA TRP A 593 1.50 17.32 -22.19
C TRP A 593 1.63 18.48 -23.18
N GLU A 594 1.10 18.33 -24.40
CA GLU A 594 1.16 19.39 -25.40
C GLU A 594 0.33 20.62 -25.01
N LEU A 595 -0.87 20.43 -24.44
CA LEU A 595 -1.70 21.53 -23.94
C LEU A 595 -1.00 22.29 -22.82
N VAL A 596 -0.45 21.57 -21.84
CA VAL A 596 0.32 22.12 -20.73
C VAL A 596 1.50 22.93 -21.25
N ARG A 597 2.29 22.36 -22.17
CA ARG A 597 3.46 23.01 -22.77
C ARG A 597 3.08 24.34 -23.43
N ARG A 598 1.98 24.36 -24.19
CA ARG A 598 1.46 25.57 -24.84
C ARG A 598 0.97 26.61 -23.83
N LEU A 599 0.26 26.19 -22.79
CA LEU A 599 -0.23 27.08 -21.74
C LEU A 599 0.92 27.72 -20.94
N GLN A 600 1.97 26.96 -20.63
CA GLN A 600 3.16 27.49 -19.95
C GLN A 600 3.95 28.46 -20.85
N ALA A 601 4.03 28.19 -22.16
CA ALA A 601 4.74 29.04 -23.12
C ALA A 601 4.06 30.41 -23.36
N ASP A 602 2.77 30.53 -23.08
CA ASP A 602 1.99 31.77 -23.24
C ASP A 602 2.29 32.84 -22.15
N GLY A 603 3.34 32.63 -21.34
CA GLY A 603 4.00 33.66 -20.51
C GLY A 603 3.23 34.16 -19.30
N HIS A 604 2.00 33.68 -19.04
CA HIS A 604 1.19 34.07 -17.86
C HIS A 604 0.91 32.91 -16.89
N SER A 605 1.41 31.71 -17.21
CA SER A 605 1.13 30.47 -16.47
C SER A 605 2.39 29.64 -16.22
N THR A 606 3.51 30.29 -15.87
CA THR A 606 4.76 29.58 -15.51
C THR A 606 4.55 28.63 -14.32
N ASP A 607 3.63 28.98 -13.42
CA ASP A 607 3.23 28.19 -12.28
C ASP A 607 1.89 27.48 -12.54
N LEU A 608 1.61 26.96 -13.73
CA LEU A 608 0.36 26.20 -13.95
C LEU A 608 0.30 24.92 -13.09
N ALA A 609 -0.86 24.60 -12.51
CA ALA A 609 -1.16 23.29 -11.92
C ALA A 609 -2.31 22.59 -12.67
N VAL A 610 -2.47 21.28 -12.47
CA VAL A 610 -3.55 20.49 -13.09
C VAL A 610 -4.37 19.78 -12.02
N HIS A 611 -5.69 19.97 -12.06
CA HIS A 611 -6.64 19.14 -11.33
C HIS A 611 -7.19 18.05 -12.26
N LEU A 612 -6.82 16.80 -12.02
CA LEU A 612 -7.26 15.65 -12.81
C LEU A 612 -8.42 14.95 -12.09
N ILE A 613 -9.66 15.18 -12.52
CA ILE A 613 -10.85 14.55 -11.94
C ILE A 613 -11.25 13.35 -12.80
N ARG A 614 -11.13 12.15 -12.24
CA ARG A 614 -11.56 10.92 -12.90
C ARG A 614 -12.91 10.47 -12.37
N LEU A 615 -13.93 10.55 -13.21
CA LEU A 615 -15.28 10.07 -12.92
C LEU A 615 -15.42 8.62 -13.37
N GLN A 616 -16.12 7.81 -12.58
CA GLN A 616 -16.32 6.39 -12.87
C GLN A 616 -17.58 5.85 -12.23
N ALA A 617 -18.21 4.85 -12.84
CA ALA A 617 -19.42 4.22 -12.31
C ALA A 617 -19.14 3.27 -11.14
N LYS A 618 -17.94 2.66 -11.07
CA LYS A 618 -17.58 1.65 -10.07
C LYS A 618 -16.43 2.08 -9.18
N GLY A 619 -16.40 1.56 -7.95
CA GLY A 619 -15.44 1.92 -6.90
C GLY A 619 -14.27 0.94 -6.72
N LYS A 620 -13.92 0.62 -5.47
CA LYS A 620 -12.80 -0.26 -5.12
C LYS A 620 -13.03 -1.74 -5.44
N GLU A 621 -14.24 -2.13 -5.82
CA GLU A 621 -14.64 -3.52 -6.10
C GLU A 621 -14.50 -3.91 -7.58
N THR A 622 -14.03 -2.98 -8.42
CA THR A 622 -13.79 -3.19 -9.84
C THR A 622 -12.82 -4.34 -10.08
N GLN A 623 -13.22 -5.27 -10.94
CA GLN A 623 -12.38 -6.41 -11.33
C GLN A 623 -11.33 -6.01 -12.37
N PRO A 624 -10.19 -6.71 -12.47
CA PRO A 624 -9.11 -6.34 -13.40
C PRO A 624 -9.53 -6.32 -14.87
N GLU A 625 -10.52 -7.11 -15.27
CA GLU A 625 -11.09 -7.15 -16.62
C GLU A 625 -11.94 -5.92 -16.99
N GLU A 626 -12.45 -5.17 -16.01
CA GLU A 626 -13.36 -4.05 -16.26
C GLU A 626 -12.60 -2.80 -16.75
N GLY A 627 -13.22 -2.04 -17.67
CA GLY A 627 -12.64 -0.81 -18.21
C GLY A 627 -12.31 0.24 -17.14
N THR A 628 -13.11 0.33 -16.07
CA THR A 628 -12.81 1.20 -14.91
C THR A 628 -11.43 0.91 -14.30
N SER A 629 -10.97 -0.36 -14.27
CA SER A 629 -9.64 -0.71 -13.75
C SER A 629 -8.53 -0.22 -14.68
N ALA A 630 -8.74 -0.32 -16.00
CA ALA A 630 -7.81 0.17 -17.00
C ALA A 630 -7.67 1.71 -16.93
N VAL A 631 -8.80 2.42 -16.86
CA VAL A 631 -8.81 3.89 -16.72
C VAL A 631 -8.15 4.31 -15.41
N TYR A 632 -8.37 3.58 -14.30
CA TYR A 632 -7.69 3.88 -13.05
C TYR A 632 -6.17 3.82 -13.18
N ALA A 633 -5.66 2.70 -13.69
CA ALA A 633 -4.24 2.46 -13.86
C ALA A 633 -3.61 3.48 -14.84
N ALA A 634 -4.31 3.79 -15.94
CA ALA A 634 -3.86 4.79 -16.91
C ALA A 634 -3.79 6.19 -16.28
N CYS A 635 -4.82 6.65 -15.56
CA CYS A 635 -4.80 7.97 -14.91
C CYS A 635 -3.70 8.09 -13.85
N GLN A 636 -3.44 7.03 -13.09
CA GLN A 636 -2.32 6.98 -12.13
C GLN A 636 -0.96 7.13 -12.83
N ALA A 637 -0.80 6.53 -14.01
CA ALA A 637 0.41 6.68 -14.81
C ALA A 637 0.53 8.09 -15.42
N ILE A 638 -0.56 8.63 -15.95
CA ILE A 638 -0.63 9.99 -16.52
C ILE A 638 -0.29 11.04 -15.45
N GLU A 639 -0.88 10.95 -14.26
CA GLU A 639 -0.59 11.85 -13.13
C GLU A 639 0.92 11.88 -12.83
N ARG A 640 1.55 10.71 -12.72
CA ARG A 640 3.00 10.60 -12.43
C ARG A 640 3.87 11.13 -13.57
N ALA A 641 3.54 10.81 -14.81
CA ALA A 641 4.32 11.25 -15.98
C ALA A 641 4.21 12.76 -16.20
N LEU A 642 3.01 13.33 -16.04
CA LEU A 642 2.77 14.77 -16.20
C LEU A 642 3.29 15.57 -15.01
N SER A 643 3.42 14.94 -13.83
CA SER A 643 4.07 15.54 -12.65
C SER A 643 5.57 15.86 -12.85
N ARG A 644 6.16 15.48 -13.99
CA ARG A 644 7.49 15.94 -14.42
C ARG A 644 7.50 17.44 -14.78
N GLU A 645 6.39 17.92 -15.33
CA GLU A 645 6.29 19.29 -15.87
C GLU A 645 5.76 20.30 -14.84
N LEU A 646 4.86 19.87 -13.95
CA LEU A 646 4.16 20.73 -12.98
C LEU A 646 3.39 19.93 -11.92
N LEU A 647 2.78 20.62 -10.96
CA LEU A 647 1.91 20.02 -9.94
C LEU A 647 0.62 19.43 -10.56
N VAL A 648 0.52 18.11 -10.61
CA VAL A 648 -0.70 17.40 -11.00
C VAL A 648 -1.29 16.74 -9.77
N LYS A 649 -2.56 17.02 -9.47
CA LYS A 649 -3.30 16.32 -8.42
C LYS A 649 -4.51 15.62 -9.01
N MET A 650 -4.54 14.29 -8.91
CA MET A 650 -5.66 13.48 -9.36
C MET A 650 -6.60 13.10 -8.21
N GLN A 651 -7.90 13.20 -8.47
CA GLN A 651 -8.94 12.68 -7.59
C GLN A 651 -9.96 11.85 -8.37
N GLY A 652 -10.24 10.64 -7.87
CA GLY A 652 -11.30 9.78 -8.39
C GLY A 652 -12.64 10.02 -7.69
N PHE A 653 -13.74 9.97 -8.42
CA PHE A 653 -15.09 10.04 -7.88
C PHE A 653 -15.98 8.94 -8.47
N ASN A 654 -16.64 8.17 -7.59
CA ASN A 654 -17.64 7.17 -7.98
C ASN A 654 -19.00 7.86 -8.15
N THR A 655 -19.46 8.01 -9.40
CA THR A 655 -20.71 8.69 -9.74
C THR A 655 -21.96 7.92 -9.34
N GLN A 656 -21.87 6.60 -9.18
CA GLN A 656 -23.00 5.73 -8.78
C GLN A 656 -22.89 5.23 -7.34
N GLY A 657 -22.06 5.85 -6.50
CA GLY A 657 -22.02 5.48 -5.08
C GLY A 657 -23.27 5.92 -4.31
N GLU A 658 -23.39 5.48 -3.06
CA GLU A 658 -24.57 5.71 -2.22
C GLU A 658 -24.99 7.19 -2.11
N VAL A 659 -26.31 7.43 -2.15
CA VAL A 659 -26.93 8.75 -2.01
C VAL A 659 -26.70 9.33 -0.61
N ARG A 660 -26.81 8.50 0.44
CA ARG A 660 -26.66 8.93 1.85
C ARG A 660 -25.29 9.55 2.14
N THR A 661 -24.24 9.14 1.41
CA THR A 661 -22.87 9.64 1.59
C THR A 661 -22.45 10.60 0.47
N ALA A 662 -23.33 10.91 -0.48
CA ALA A 662 -22.97 11.66 -1.69
C ALA A 662 -22.42 13.05 -1.39
N GLU A 663 -23.07 13.81 -0.50
CA GLU A 663 -22.60 15.15 -0.09
C GLU A 663 -21.18 15.10 0.50
N PHE A 664 -20.97 14.16 1.42
CA PHE A 664 -19.68 13.96 2.07
C PHE A 664 -18.58 13.54 1.07
N ARG A 665 -18.90 12.62 0.15
CA ARG A 665 -17.97 12.18 -0.90
C ARG A 665 -17.60 13.33 -1.82
N LYS A 666 -18.58 14.12 -2.29
CA LYS A 666 -18.36 15.31 -3.13
C LYS A 666 -17.42 16.29 -2.44
N LYS A 667 -17.77 16.69 -1.21
CA LYS A 667 -16.98 17.62 -0.39
C LYS A 667 -15.53 17.17 -0.22
N ASN A 668 -15.32 15.91 0.15
CA ASN A 668 -13.96 15.41 0.37
C ASN A 668 -13.16 15.22 -0.91
N SER A 669 -13.81 14.88 -2.02
CA SER A 669 -13.11 14.85 -3.31
C SER A 669 -12.58 16.23 -3.69
N LEU A 670 -13.34 17.30 -3.46
CA LEU A 670 -12.85 18.66 -3.70
C LEU A 670 -11.73 19.05 -2.73
N LEU A 671 -11.84 18.70 -1.45
CA LEU A 671 -10.79 19.00 -0.46
C LEU A 671 -9.49 18.22 -0.72
N ALA A 672 -9.59 17.00 -1.25
CA ALA A 672 -8.43 16.21 -1.62
C ALA A 672 -7.61 16.81 -2.77
N LEU A 673 -8.26 17.58 -3.66
CA LEU A 673 -7.57 18.28 -4.76
C LEU A 673 -6.63 19.39 -4.25
N GLN A 674 -6.82 19.88 -3.03
CA GLN A 674 -5.91 20.87 -2.43
C GLN A 674 -4.56 20.27 -1.99
N ALA A 675 -4.42 18.94 -1.94
CA ALA A 675 -3.16 18.33 -1.55
C ALA A 675 -2.08 18.58 -2.61
N GLY A 676 -0.85 18.83 -2.15
CA GLY A 676 0.30 19.13 -3.01
C GLY A 676 0.47 20.61 -3.36
N PHE A 677 -0.55 21.45 -3.14
CA PHE A 677 -0.43 22.90 -3.31
C PHE A 677 0.51 23.52 -2.27
N PRO A 678 1.30 24.54 -2.62
CA PRO A 678 2.31 25.08 -1.73
C PRO A 678 1.76 25.47 -0.37
N ILE A 679 2.57 25.30 0.67
CA ILE A 679 2.22 25.72 2.02
C ILE A 679 3.26 26.70 2.56
N HIS A 680 2.80 27.78 3.17
CA HIS A 680 3.63 28.70 3.95
C HIS A 680 3.61 28.27 5.41
N THR A 681 4.78 27.97 5.95
CA THR A 681 4.91 27.47 7.32
C THR A 681 6.11 28.02 8.08
N ALA A 682 5.93 28.15 9.40
CA ALA A 682 7.00 28.54 10.30
C ALA A 682 7.85 27.30 10.63
N VAL A 683 9.07 27.24 10.08
CA VAL A 683 9.98 26.09 10.25
C VAL A 683 11.05 26.29 11.32
N GLY A 684 11.38 27.55 11.67
CA GLY A 684 12.51 27.87 12.55
C GLY A 684 13.87 27.76 11.83
N GLY A 685 14.97 27.85 12.60
CA GLY A 685 16.33 27.73 12.08
C GLY A 685 16.77 28.82 11.09
N ALA A 686 17.91 28.61 10.44
CA ALA A 686 18.62 29.63 9.67
C ALA A 686 18.77 29.34 8.17
N LEU A 687 18.36 28.17 7.68
CA LEU A 687 18.52 27.86 6.25
C LEU A 687 17.44 28.55 5.42
N ASP A 688 17.85 29.11 4.28
CA ASP A 688 16.93 29.76 3.33
C ASP A 688 16.37 28.80 2.28
N ARG A 689 17.16 27.79 1.89
CA ARG A 689 16.79 26.82 0.85
C ARG A 689 17.13 25.40 1.26
N VAL A 690 16.12 24.54 1.26
CA VAL A 690 16.25 23.10 1.50
C VAL A 690 15.46 22.34 0.46
N ALA A 691 16.06 21.30 -0.11
CA ALA A 691 15.36 20.39 -1.02
C ALA A 691 15.21 19.01 -0.38
N VAL A 692 14.16 18.29 -0.74
CA VAL A 692 13.95 16.89 -0.37
C VAL A 692 13.76 16.07 -1.64
N ILE A 693 14.61 15.08 -1.86
CA ILE A 693 14.48 14.11 -2.96
C ILE A 693 13.99 12.79 -2.35
N SER A 694 12.78 12.38 -2.70
CA SER A 694 12.17 11.12 -2.27
C SER A 694 12.13 10.14 -3.44
N TYR A 695 12.67 8.93 -3.29
CA TYR A 695 12.73 7.99 -4.43
C TYR A 695 12.44 6.53 -4.06
N VAL A 696 11.99 5.78 -5.07
CA VAL A 696 11.72 4.34 -4.99
C VAL A 696 12.03 3.66 -6.31
N THR A 697 12.43 2.40 -6.25
CA THR A 697 12.62 1.56 -7.44
C THR A 697 11.56 0.47 -7.45
N ARG A 698 10.86 0.31 -8.57
CA ARG A 698 9.76 -0.64 -8.72
C ARG A 698 10.04 -1.58 -9.89
N PRO A 699 9.87 -2.90 -9.76
CA PRO A 699 10.02 -3.79 -10.89
C PRO A 699 8.96 -3.49 -11.96
N CYS A 700 9.39 -3.34 -13.22
CA CYS A 700 8.52 -3.02 -14.36
C CYS A 700 8.61 -4.04 -15.50
N ASP A 701 9.69 -4.80 -15.58
CA ASP A 701 9.81 -5.99 -16.42
C ASP A 701 10.39 -7.11 -15.55
N VAL A 702 9.55 -8.07 -15.18
CA VAL A 702 9.98 -9.19 -14.34
C VAL A 702 9.37 -10.45 -14.90
N HIS A 703 10.20 -11.44 -15.12
CA HIS A 703 9.72 -12.76 -15.48
C HIS A 703 10.25 -13.80 -14.49
N PRO A 704 9.39 -14.64 -13.89
CA PRO A 704 9.82 -15.62 -12.88
C PRO A 704 10.85 -16.62 -13.40
N LEU A 705 10.83 -16.95 -14.71
CA LEU A 705 11.83 -17.83 -15.35
C LEU A 705 13.16 -17.15 -15.69
N TYR A 706 13.22 -15.80 -15.67
CA TYR A 706 14.38 -15.03 -16.12
C TYR A 706 14.73 -13.89 -15.13
N PRO A 707 14.97 -14.17 -13.84
CA PRO A 707 15.09 -13.15 -12.78
C PRO A 707 16.34 -12.25 -12.90
N ASP A 708 17.36 -12.67 -13.64
CA ASP A 708 18.53 -11.84 -13.91
C ASP A 708 18.32 -10.84 -15.05
N ALA A 709 17.23 -11.02 -15.81
CA ALA A 709 16.77 -10.11 -16.82
C ALA A 709 15.67 -9.17 -16.29
N ASP A 710 15.67 -8.84 -15.00
CA ASP A 710 14.67 -7.92 -14.45
C ASP A 710 15.00 -6.45 -14.76
N GLY A 711 13.98 -5.71 -15.21
CA GLY A 711 14.00 -4.26 -15.42
C GLY A 711 13.24 -3.53 -14.31
N PHE A 712 13.75 -2.37 -13.91
CA PHE A 712 13.17 -1.54 -12.85
C PHE A 712 12.80 -0.15 -13.36
N LEU A 713 11.68 0.35 -12.88
CA LEU A 713 11.30 1.76 -12.98
C LEU A 713 11.81 2.48 -11.74
N PHE A 714 12.79 3.35 -11.95
CA PHE A 714 13.25 4.29 -10.95
C PHE A 714 12.33 5.50 -10.93
N ILE A 715 11.81 5.88 -9.77
CA ILE A 715 10.91 7.02 -9.61
C ILE A 715 11.46 7.92 -8.51
N SER A 716 11.66 9.21 -8.82
CA SER A 716 12.01 10.26 -7.84
C SER A 716 10.93 11.34 -7.81
N ARG A 717 10.73 11.95 -6.66
CA ARG A 717 9.90 13.15 -6.48
C ARG A 717 10.65 14.13 -5.59
N SER A 718 10.77 15.36 -6.08
CA SER A 718 11.48 16.44 -5.40
C SER A 718 10.50 17.42 -4.78
N PHE A 719 10.89 17.96 -3.62
CA PHE A 719 10.19 19.03 -2.92
C PHE A 719 11.18 20.16 -2.67
N ARG A 720 10.69 21.40 -2.76
CA ARG A 720 11.47 22.60 -2.47
C ARG A 720 10.90 23.30 -1.26
N ALA A 721 11.79 23.89 -0.49
CA ALA A 721 11.47 24.76 0.63
C ALA A 721 12.32 26.02 0.50
N ASP A 722 11.66 27.15 0.26
CA ASP A 722 12.30 28.45 0.11
C ASP A 722 11.76 29.44 1.15
N ARG A 723 12.66 30.15 1.82
CA ARG A 723 12.30 31.19 2.78
C ARG A 723 11.85 32.45 2.03
N ASP A 724 10.66 32.92 2.36
CA ASP A 724 10.09 34.15 1.80
C ASP A 724 10.54 35.39 2.58
N SER A 725 10.16 36.58 2.07
CA SER A 725 10.52 37.87 2.69
C SER A 725 9.88 38.09 4.07
N GLU A 726 8.82 37.34 4.41
CA GLU A 726 8.22 37.35 5.76
C GLU A 726 8.93 36.39 6.73
N GLY A 727 9.99 35.71 6.27
CA GLY A 727 10.75 34.73 7.03
C GLY A 727 10.06 33.37 7.17
N MET A 728 8.93 33.17 6.49
CA MET A 728 8.19 31.91 6.43
C MET A 728 8.78 31.01 5.34
N MET A 729 8.61 29.71 5.47
CA MET A 729 9.09 28.75 4.47
C MET A 729 7.94 28.36 3.55
N LYS A 730 8.08 28.62 2.25
CA LYS A 730 7.18 28.11 1.21
C LYS A 730 7.65 26.71 0.81
N VAL A 731 6.87 25.69 1.15
CA VAL A 731 7.15 24.30 0.81
C VAL A 731 6.23 23.86 -0.32
N CYS A 732 6.79 23.37 -1.42
CA CYS A 732 6.03 22.94 -2.59
C CYS A 732 6.54 21.61 -3.16
N VAL A 733 5.65 20.94 -3.90
CA VAL A 733 6.04 19.86 -4.81
C VAL A 733 6.71 20.51 -6.02
N ASP A 734 7.89 20.02 -6.38
CA ASP A 734 8.64 20.54 -7.53
C ASP A 734 8.35 19.70 -8.77
N ARG A 735 8.87 18.47 -8.81
CA ARG A 735 8.64 17.57 -9.94
C ARG A 735 8.80 16.10 -9.58
N MET A 736 8.25 15.24 -10.42
CA MET A 736 8.40 13.79 -10.37
C MET A 736 9.07 13.29 -11.64
N GLN A 737 10.11 12.45 -11.51
CA GLN A 737 10.80 11.86 -12.64
C GLN A 737 10.73 10.35 -12.58
N SER A 738 10.69 9.73 -13.76
CA SER A 738 10.75 8.27 -13.89
C SER A 738 11.74 7.88 -14.97
N ARG A 739 12.62 6.92 -14.68
CA ARG A 739 13.61 6.40 -15.63
C ARG A 739 13.66 4.88 -15.55
N LEU A 740 13.78 4.24 -16.71
CA LEU A 740 13.96 2.80 -16.82
C LEU A 740 15.42 2.43 -16.54
N VAL A 741 15.61 1.38 -15.74
CA VAL A 741 16.89 0.83 -15.35
C VAL A 741 16.91 -0.62 -15.80
N GLU A 742 17.69 -0.89 -16.85
CA GLU A 742 17.66 -2.17 -17.58
C GLU A 742 18.56 -3.25 -16.96
N SER A 743 19.45 -2.88 -16.03
CA SER A 743 20.38 -3.82 -15.38
C SER A 743 20.68 -3.49 -13.92
N ARG A 744 21.08 -4.51 -13.15
CA ARG A 744 21.56 -4.35 -11.76
C ARG A 744 22.82 -3.48 -11.66
N LYS A 745 23.62 -3.35 -12.73
CA LYS A 745 24.80 -2.45 -12.74
C LYS A 745 24.36 -0.99 -12.79
N ALA A 746 23.44 -0.65 -13.70
CA ALA A 746 22.86 0.69 -13.78
C ALA A 746 22.09 1.09 -12.50
N PHE A 747 21.67 0.11 -11.71
CA PHE A 747 21.02 0.32 -10.41
C PHE A 747 21.97 0.82 -9.31
N ARG A 748 23.28 0.51 -9.38
CA ARG A 748 24.28 0.94 -8.37
C ARG A 748 24.76 2.38 -8.57
N GLU A 749 24.74 2.87 -9.81
CA GLU A 749 25.06 4.25 -10.16
C GLU A 749 23.88 4.97 -10.85
N PRO A 750 22.80 5.23 -10.12
CA PRO A 750 21.60 5.82 -10.68
C PRO A 750 21.81 7.31 -10.99
N GLN A 751 22.08 7.60 -12.28
CA GLN A 751 22.30 8.94 -12.80
C GLN A 751 21.17 9.92 -12.47
N LEU A 752 19.92 9.44 -12.37
CA LEU A 752 18.74 10.28 -12.10
C LEU A 752 18.90 11.12 -10.82
N ILE A 753 19.41 10.53 -9.74
CA ILE A 753 19.59 11.28 -8.48
C ILE A 753 20.75 12.27 -8.58
N LEU A 754 21.84 11.91 -9.27
CA LEU A 754 22.97 12.80 -9.49
C LEU A 754 22.60 14.01 -10.36
N GLU A 755 21.81 13.79 -11.42
CA GLU A 755 21.24 14.85 -12.28
C GLU A 755 20.33 15.78 -11.49
N GLU A 756 19.49 15.21 -10.61
CA GLU A 756 18.58 16.00 -9.79
C GLU A 756 19.33 16.83 -8.73
N ILE A 757 20.37 16.27 -8.11
CA ILE A 757 21.27 17.02 -7.22
C ILE A 757 21.97 18.15 -8.00
N ALA A 758 22.47 17.87 -9.21
CA ALA A 758 23.13 18.88 -10.04
C ALA A 758 22.20 20.05 -10.36
N ARG A 759 20.93 19.78 -10.73
CA ARG A 759 19.95 20.84 -10.98
C ARG A 759 19.58 21.60 -9.70
N LEU A 760 19.32 20.90 -8.60
CA LEU A 760 19.01 21.59 -7.34
C LEU A 760 20.19 22.47 -6.91
N ARG A 761 21.43 22.03 -7.13
CA ARG A 761 22.63 22.84 -6.93
C ARG A 761 22.66 24.07 -7.85
N SER A 762 22.32 23.96 -9.13
CA SER A 762 22.23 25.12 -10.03
C SER A 762 21.15 26.11 -9.58
N ASP A 763 20.07 25.60 -9.00
CA ASP A 763 18.97 26.38 -8.46
C ASP A 763 19.27 26.95 -7.06
N GLY A 764 20.50 26.79 -6.57
CA GLY A 764 20.99 27.37 -5.32
C GLY A 764 20.71 26.56 -4.06
N TYR A 765 20.18 25.34 -4.17
CA TYR A 765 20.02 24.45 -3.02
C TYR A 765 21.38 23.84 -2.65
N ARG A 766 21.81 24.04 -1.40
CA ARG A 766 23.04 23.48 -0.83
C ARG A 766 22.77 22.41 0.23
N HIS A 767 21.52 22.30 0.68
CA HIS A 767 21.07 21.32 1.65
C HIS A 767 20.00 20.43 1.02
N VAL A 768 20.31 19.14 0.85
CA VAL A 768 19.42 18.19 0.18
C VAL A 768 19.18 17.00 1.11
N VAL A 769 17.92 16.77 1.48
CA VAL A 769 17.52 15.55 2.16
C VAL A 769 17.25 14.48 1.12
N LEU A 770 17.97 13.36 1.19
CA LEU A 770 17.79 12.24 0.29
C LEU A 770 17.03 11.13 1.01
N LEU A 771 15.74 10.98 0.69
CA LEU A 771 14.85 10.02 1.32
C LEU A 771 14.67 8.77 0.45
N SER A 772 15.23 7.67 0.92
CA SER A 772 15.12 6.37 0.27
C SER A 772 13.87 5.62 0.73
N HIS A 773 13.22 4.94 -0.22
CA HIS A 773 12.12 4.03 0.09
C HIS A 773 12.27 2.67 -0.61
N HIS A 774 11.68 1.64 -0.01
CA HIS A 774 11.73 0.28 -0.52
C HIS A 774 10.36 -0.18 -1.04
N PHE A 775 10.34 -0.88 -2.17
CA PHE A 775 9.12 -1.46 -2.75
C PHE A 775 9.00 -2.96 -2.41
N GLY A 776 7.80 -3.42 -2.02
CA GLY A 776 7.44 -4.85 -2.00
C GLY A 776 7.93 -5.70 -0.82
N ASN A 777 8.18 -5.12 0.36
CA ASN A 777 8.83 -5.78 1.50
C ASN A 777 7.90 -6.62 2.39
N ARG A 778 7.58 -7.87 2.01
CA ARG A 778 7.15 -8.90 2.99
C ARG A 778 8.26 -9.89 3.37
N HIS A 779 9.20 -10.16 2.47
CA HIS A 779 10.26 -11.16 2.64
C HIS A 779 11.40 -10.73 3.60
N ILE A 780 12.16 -11.73 4.05
CA ILE A 780 13.38 -11.61 4.87
C ILE A 780 14.52 -10.97 4.06
N GLY A 781 15.24 -10.02 4.66
CA GLY A 781 16.40 -9.30 4.10
C GLY A 781 16.17 -7.82 3.79
N ARG A 782 15.20 -7.16 4.44
CA ARG A 782 14.72 -5.80 4.16
C ARG A 782 15.77 -4.70 4.34
N ALA A 783 16.68 -4.87 5.29
CA ALA A 783 17.73 -3.89 5.59
C ALA A 783 19.02 -4.10 4.78
N ALA A 784 19.09 -5.12 3.91
CA ALA A 784 20.31 -5.39 3.14
C ALA A 784 20.66 -4.22 2.22
N GLU A 785 21.96 -3.86 2.17
CA GLU A 785 22.50 -2.71 1.41
C GLU A 785 22.07 -2.69 -0.06
N ARG A 786 21.89 -3.86 -0.69
CA ARG A 786 21.38 -4.01 -2.06
C ARG A 786 20.02 -3.33 -2.31
N HIS A 787 19.25 -3.07 -1.24
CA HIS A 787 17.94 -2.43 -1.31
C HIS A 787 18.01 -0.91 -1.08
N ALA A 788 19.17 -0.36 -0.73
CA ALA A 788 19.42 1.07 -0.51
C ALA A 788 20.70 1.55 -1.25
N PRO A 789 20.78 1.42 -2.59
CA PRO A 789 22.04 1.67 -3.33
C PRO A 789 22.60 3.09 -3.19
N HIS A 790 21.79 4.08 -2.78
CA HIS A 790 22.21 5.49 -2.65
C HIS A 790 22.53 5.92 -1.22
N SER A 791 22.45 4.98 -0.27
CA SER A 791 23.08 5.15 1.03
C SER A 791 24.38 4.35 1.12
N THR A 792 24.85 3.80 0.00
CA THR A 792 26.14 3.09 -0.06
C THR A 792 27.29 4.08 -0.03
N HIS A 793 28.41 3.64 0.52
CA HIS A 793 29.67 4.38 0.50
C HIS A 793 30.05 4.83 -0.93
N GLU A 794 29.96 3.93 -1.92
CA GLU A 794 30.30 4.22 -3.34
C GLU A 794 29.50 5.41 -3.90
N PHE A 795 28.20 5.45 -3.65
CA PHE A 795 27.35 6.54 -4.11
C PHE A 795 27.65 7.85 -3.39
N LEU A 796 27.78 7.82 -2.06
CA LEU A 796 28.02 9.00 -1.25
C LEU A 796 29.39 9.63 -1.54
N GLU A 797 30.42 8.82 -1.78
CA GLU A 797 31.73 9.28 -2.29
C GLU A 797 31.62 10.01 -3.62
N SER A 798 30.86 9.44 -4.56
CA SER A 798 30.61 10.04 -5.87
C SER A 798 29.91 11.39 -5.75
N VAL A 799 28.93 11.51 -4.85
CA VAL A 799 28.24 12.77 -4.56
C VAL A 799 29.17 13.79 -3.94
N ALA A 800 29.92 13.42 -2.88
CA ALA A 800 30.84 14.31 -2.19
C ALA A 800 31.95 14.83 -3.13
N THR A 801 32.40 13.99 -4.07
CA THR A 801 33.41 14.36 -5.07
C THR A 801 32.84 15.30 -6.15
N LYS A 802 31.64 15.02 -6.66
CA LYS A 802 31.02 15.81 -7.75
C LYS A 802 30.40 17.12 -7.27
N PHE A 803 29.90 17.14 -6.04
CA PHE A 803 29.15 18.26 -5.45
C PHE A 803 29.64 18.58 -4.03
N PRO A 804 30.91 18.96 -3.84
CA PRO A 804 31.49 19.17 -2.51
C PRO A 804 30.83 20.29 -1.70
N ASP A 805 30.15 21.23 -2.38
CA ASP A 805 29.39 22.33 -1.77
C ASP A 805 27.95 21.95 -1.39
N VAL A 806 27.48 20.75 -1.74
CA VAL A 806 26.12 20.29 -1.42
C VAL A 806 26.17 19.27 -0.29
N LEU A 807 25.51 19.58 0.83
CA LEU A 807 25.36 18.66 1.95
C LEU A 807 24.14 17.77 1.74
N VAL A 808 24.37 16.46 1.65
CA VAL A 808 23.30 15.47 1.41
C VAL A 808 23.01 14.66 2.67
N TYR A 809 21.78 14.77 3.18
CA TYR A 809 21.30 14.07 4.36
C TYR A 809 20.58 12.78 3.96
N SER A 810 21.26 11.64 4.03
CA SER A 810 20.70 10.31 3.74
C SER A 810 19.72 9.87 4.83
N LEU A 811 18.43 9.83 4.49
CA LEU A 811 17.38 9.37 5.40
C LEU A 811 16.67 8.11 4.88
N ARG A 812 16.23 7.27 5.82
CA ARG A 812 15.23 6.21 5.63
C ARG A 812 14.00 6.54 6.46
N ARG A 813 12.85 6.01 6.08
CA ARG A 813 11.60 6.23 6.80
C ARG A 813 10.90 4.92 7.08
N ASP A 814 10.33 4.82 8.27
CA ASP A 814 9.41 3.74 8.62
C ASP A 814 8.09 4.29 9.17
N VAL A 815 7.00 3.59 8.86
CA VAL A 815 5.66 3.91 9.37
C VAL A 815 5.12 2.71 10.11
N PHE A 816 4.97 2.87 11.42
CA PHE A 816 4.47 1.81 12.27
C PHE A 816 3.28 2.27 13.10
N PRO A 817 2.33 1.36 13.38
CA PRO A 817 1.10 1.70 14.06
C PRO A 817 1.31 1.95 15.56
N ALA A 818 0.40 2.70 16.16
CA ALA A 818 0.40 3.04 17.58
C ALA A 818 -0.98 2.87 18.19
N THR A 819 -1.03 2.36 19.41
CA THR A 819 -2.28 2.30 20.17
C THR A 819 -2.47 3.60 20.94
N ARG A 820 -3.56 4.28 20.64
CA ARG A 820 -3.90 5.53 21.29
C ARG A 820 -4.56 5.29 22.65
N LEU A 821 -4.24 6.12 23.65
CA LEU A 821 -4.83 5.98 24.99
C LEU A 821 -5.96 6.94 25.33
N HIS A 822 -6.12 8.07 24.63
CA HIS A 822 -7.22 9.02 24.87
C HIS A 822 -7.81 9.57 23.57
N THR A 823 -8.98 10.19 23.63
CA THR A 823 -9.60 10.87 22.47
C THR A 823 -8.93 12.22 22.21
N ARG A 824 -8.86 12.65 20.94
CA ARG A 824 -8.15 13.90 20.55
C ARG A 824 -8.94 15.07 21.05
N SER A 825 -8.28 15.98 21.75
CA SER A 825 -8.90 17.28 21.96
C SER A 825 -9.06 17.95 20.60
N ALA A 826 -10.08 18.79 20.47
CA ALA A 826 -10.30 19.59 19.25
C ALA A 826 -9.11 20.52 18.95
N SER A 827 -8.21 20.68 19.92
CA SER A 827 -7.11 21.63 19.91
C SER A 827 -5.74 20.99 19.66
N GLU A 828 -5.65 19.70 19.37
CA GLU A 828 -4.43 18.98 18.97
C GLU A 828 -4.48 18.73 17.47
N SER A 829 -3.43 19.10 16.70
CA SER A 829 -3.32 18.79 15.27
C SER A 829 -2.47 17.54 14.99
N ALA A 830 -1.31 17.45 15.64
CA ALA A 830 -0.38 16.34 15.57
C ALA A 830 0.59 16.35 16.76
N PHE A 831 1.39 15.28 16.86
CA PHE A 831 2.39 15.06 17.88
C PHE A 831 3.74 14.86 17.22
N GLU A 832 4.83 15.30 17.85
CA GLU A 832 6.17 15.10 17.31
C GLU A 832 7.22 14.84 18.39
N VAL A 833 8.18 13.99 18.04
CA VAL A 833 9.43 13.80 18.78
C VAL A 833 10.51 14.50 17.97
N SER A 834 11.09 15.55 18.54
CA SER A 834 12.00 16.45 17.81
C SER A 834 13.38 16.56 18.43
N THR A 835 13.67 15.95 19.58
CA THR A 835 15.01 15.97 20.20
C THR A 835 15.59 14.55 20.28
N PHE A 836 16.92 14.45 20.28
CA PHE A 836 17.58 13.15 20.45
C PHE A 836 17.28 12.54 21.83
N THR A 837 17.24 13.35 22.89
CA THR A 837 16.87 12.92 24.25
C THR A 837 15.48 12.29 24.28
N ASP A 838 14.51 12.88 23.58
CA ASP A 838 13.16 12.33 23.53
C ASP A 838 13.06 11.03 22.70
N HIS A 839 14.03 10.76 21.82
CA HIS A 839 14.18 9.47 21.13
C HIS A 839 15.03 8.46 21.92
N GLN A 840 15.76 8.86 22.96
CA GLN A 840 16.76 8.02 23.62
C GLN A 840 16.19 6.67 24.08
N ARG A 841 14.97 6.67 24.65
CA ARG A 841 14.30 5.42 25.08
C ARG A 841 13.90 4.51 23.93
N MET A 842 13.74 5.03 22.72
CA MET A 842 13.58 4.20 21.52
C MET A 842 14.84 3.35 21.28
N TYR A 843 16.03 3.83 21.65
CA TYR A 843 17.30 3.10 21.47
C TYR A 843 17.69 2.21 22.63
N GLU A 844 17.52 2.68 23.87
CA GLU A 844 18.06 1.96 25.04
C GLU A 844 17.47 0.55 25.20
N GLN A 845 16.26 0.36 24.69
CA GLN A 845 15.59 -0.93 24.69
C GLN A 845 15.84 -1.72 23.38
N SER A 846 16.11 -1.03 22.26
CA SER A 846 16.42 -1.67 20.98
C SER A 846 17.83 -2.24 21.02
N GLU A 847 18.00 -3.54 20.77
CA GLU A 847 19.35 -4.12 20.74
C GLU A 847 20.19 -3.42 19.67
N ARG A 848 21.33 -2.84 20.07
CA ARG A 848 22.22 -2.02 19.22
C ARG A 848 22.56 -2.65 17.87
N ASP A 849 22.49 -3.98 17.77
CA ASP A 849 22.74 -4.74 16.55
C ASP A 849 21.65 -4.59 15.47
N LEU A 850 20.40 -4.27 15.83
CA LEU A 850 19.30 -4.04 14.87
C LEU A 850 19.36 -2.66 14.20
N LEU A 851 20.01 -1.69 14.86
CA LEU A 851 20.07 -0.29 14.46
C LEU A 851 21.45 0.13 13.92
N ARG A 852 22.36 -0.82 13.62
CA ARG A 852 23.71 -0.48 13.13
C ARG A 852 23.61 0.41 11.89
N GLY A 853 23.98 1.68 12.05
CA GLY A 853 23.93 2.71 11.01
C GLY A 853 22.65 3.55 10.95
N LEU A 854 21.57 3.27 11.69
CA LEU A 854 20.32 4.04 11.62
C LEU A 854 20.01 4.79 12.92
N GLN A 855 19.93 6.12 12.83
CA GLN A 855 19.66 7.01 13.97
C GLN A 855 18.33 7.77 13.76
N PRO A 856 17.22 7.52 14.48
CA PRO A 856 16.05 8.41 14.42
C PRO A 856 16.40 9.86 14.74
N VAL A 857 15.97 10.75 13.84
CA VAL A 857 16.19 12.19 13.94
C VAL A 857 14.88 12.96 14.10
N TYR A 858 13.77 12.37 13.67
CA TYR A 858 12.43 12.95 13.75
C TYR A 858 11.34 11.88 13.75
N THR A 859 10.36 12.01 14.64
CA THR A 859 9.13 11.21 14.59
C THR A 859 7.92 12.13 14.53
N PHE A 860 7.06 11.91 13.54
CA PHE A 860 5.76 12.58 13.39
C PHE A 860 4.61 11.62 13.66
N ALA A 861 3.57 12.08 14.36
CA ALA A 861 2.40 11.27 14.63
C ALA A 861 1.09 12.06 14.53
N THR A 862 0.11 11.47 13.85
CA THR A 862 -1.25 12.02 13.76
C THR A 862 -2.13 11.62 14.94
N LEU A 863 -1.88 10.42 15.50
CA LEU A 863 -2.66 9.74 16.54
C LEU A 863 -4.18 9.91 16.36
N ALA A 864 -4.64 9.81 15.11
CA ALA A 864 -6.05 9.92 14.74
C ALA A 864 -6.67 8.52 14.73
N VAL A 865 -7.89 8.37 15.26
CA VAL A 865 -8.55 7.06 15.27
C VAL A 865 -9.33 6.91 13.97
N VAL A 866 -8.90 6.08 13.01
CA VAL A 866 -9.73 5.89 11.80
C VAL A 866 -9.48 4.59 10.99
N SER A 867 -10.64 4.02 10.62
CA SER A 867 -11.08 3.19 9.49
C SER A 867 -10.46 1.80 9.25
N GLU A 868 -11.37 0.90 8.88
CA GLU A 868 -11.14 -0.50 8.54
C GLU A 868 -10.29 -0.73 7.29
N GLY A 869 -9.99 0.33 6.54
CA GLY A 869 -9.33 0.24 5.22
C GLY A 869 -7.82 0.00 5.28
N GLY A 870 -7.27 -0.39 6.43
CA GLY A 870 -5.85 -0.77 6.56
C GLY A 870 -4.83 0.37 6.49
N ARG A 871 -5.26 1.65 6.37
CA ARG A 871 -4.34 2.79 6.53
C ARG A 871 -4.13 3.07 8.03
N PRO A 872 -2.90 3.02 8.57
CA PRO A 872 -2.67 3.44 9.94
C PRO A 872 -2.91 4.94 10.05
N GLN A 873 -3.99 5.34 10.73
CA GLN A 873 -4.22 6.76 11.05
C GLN A 873 -3.86 7.12 12.49
N SER A 874 -3.57 6.10 13.30
CA SER A 874 -2.88 6.20 14.59
C SER A 874 -1.58 5.42 14.48
N GLY A 875 -0.48 6.14 14.34
CA GLY A 875 0.86 5.58 14.12
C GLY A 875 1.90 6.67 14.14
N PHE A 876 3.14 6.26 13.92
CA PHE A 876 4.32 7.10 13.85
C PHE A 876 4.94 6.98 12.45
N CYS A 877 5.40 8.09 11.92
CA CYS A 877 6.32 8.16 10.80
C CYS A 877 7.66 8.62 11.35
N THR A 878 8.65 7.74 11.37
CA THR A 878 9.98 8.05 11.91
C THR A 878 10.99 8.11 10.77
N TYR A 879 11.79 9.17 10.79
CA TYR A 879 12.89 9.41 9.86
C TYR A 879 14.21 9.07 10.54
N PHE A 880 14.98 8.19 9.91
CA PHE A 880 16.25 7.64 10.37
C PHE A 880 17.38 8.17 9.51
N TYR A 881 18.37 8.77 10.13
CA TYR A 881 19.63 9.15 9.47
C TYR A 881 20.53 7.93 9.32
N ASP A 882 21.04 7.72 8.10
CA ASP A 882 21.97 6.66 7.75
C ASP A 882 23.42 7.13 8.02
N VAL A 883 23.97 6.70 9.14
CA VAL A 883 25.29 7.07 9.66
C VAL A 883 26.36 6.22 8.97
N GLU A 884 26.86 6.69 7.83
CA GLU A 884 28.03 6.11 7.15
C GLU A 884 29.33 6.77 7.64
N GLN A 885 30.28 5.99 8.15
CA GLN A 885 31.41 6.50 8.96
C GLN A 885 32.76 6.55 8.21
N ARG A 886 32.79 6.27 6.90
CA ARG A 886 34.05 6.02 6.17
C ARG A 886 34.26 6.83 4.90
N LEU A 887 33.59 7.97 4.73
CA LEU A 887 33.81 8.84 3.58
C LEU A 887 35.19 9.52 3.64
N SER A 888 35.82 9.66 2.49
CA SER A 888 37.15 10.25 2.28
C SER A 888 37.15 11.74 2.63
N ASN A 889 36.04 12.44 2.36
CA ASN A 889 35.83 13.82 2.77
C ASN A 889 35.25 13.89 4.20
N VAL A 890 36.15 13.88 5.19
CA VAL A 890 35.81 13.88 6.62
C VAL A 890 35.09 15.16 7.04
N GLU A 891 35.50 16.33 6.53
CA GLU A 891 34.87 17.62 6.86
C GLU A 891 33.41 17.68 6.39
N TRP A 892 33.14 17.22 5.17
CA TRP A 892 31.78 17.16 4.61
C TRP A 892 30.89 16.20 5.41
N SER A 893 31.40 15.01 5.72
CA SER A 893 30.68 14.00 6.52
C SER A 893 30.36 14.52 7.93
N GLU A 894 31.34 15.17 8.58
CA GLU A 894 31.18 15.71 9.92
C GLU A 894 30.22 16.90 9.95
N ALA A 895 30.25 17.79 8.95
CA ALA A 895 29.28 18.88 8.82
C ALA A 895 27.84 18.37 8.71
N ILE A 896 27.61 17.33 7.89
CA ILE A 896 26.29 16.68 7.77
C ILE A 896 25.85 16.10 9.11
N ARG A 897 26.75 15.37 9.79
CA ARG A 897 26.50 14.77 11.09
C ARG A 897 26.15 15.84 12.13
N GLN A 898 26.90 16.93 12.18
CA GLN A 898 26.65 18.04 13.12
C GLN A 898 25.31 18.73 12.86
N ASN A 899 24.97 18.95 11.58
CA ASN A 899 23.71 19.54 11.16
C ASN A 899 22.50 18.66 11.50
N ILE A 900 22.51 17.37 11.14
CA ILE A 900 21.34 16.52 11.34
C ILE A 900 21.12 16.17 12.82
N LEU A 901 22.20 16.06 13.60
CA LEU A 901 22.14 15.79 15.04
C LEU A 901 22.01 17.05 15.89
N GLY A 902 22.31 18.23 15.34
CA GLY A 902 22.20 19.52 16.03
C GLY A 902 23.22 19.67 17.16
N THR A 903 24.45 19.22 16.95
CA THR A 903 25.50 19.18 17.99
C THR A 903 26.27 20.49 18.16
N THR A 904 26.17 21.40 17.20
CA THR A 904 26.73 22.77 17.24
C THR A 904 25.62 23.82 17.13
N PRO A 905 25.85 25.10 17.47
CA PRO A 905 24.85 26.16 17.30
C PRO A 905 24.31 26.26 15.86
N ASP A 906 25.21 26.28 14.87
CA ASP A 906 24.85 26.31 13.45
C ASP A 906 24.14 25.01 13.03
N GLY A 907 24.65 23.87 13.51
CA GLY A 907 24.02 22.57 13.26
C GLY A 907 22.61 22.50 13.83
N LYS A 908 22.35 23.07 15.00
CA LYS A 908 21.01 23.15 15.60
C LYS A 908 20.08 24.02 14.75
N ALA A 909 20.56 25.15 14.24
CA ALA A 909 19.78 26.00 13.34
C ALA A 909 19.46 25.29 12.01
N ALA A 910 20.41 24.56 11.43
CA ALA A 910 20.19 23.74 10.25
C ALA A 910 19.14 22.64 10.51
N ARG A 911 19.28 21.95 11.65
CA ARG A 911 18.36 20.89 12.10
C ARG A 911 16.93 21.39 12.20
N GLU A 912 16.72 22.52 12.86
CA GLU A 912 15.38 23.09 13.03
C GLU A 912 14.69 23.32 11.69
N THR A 913 15.40 23.89 10.71
CA THR A 913 14.85 24.07 9.36
C THR A 913 14.54 22.73 8.68
N ILE A 914 15.47 21.76 8.71
CA ILE A 914 15.26 20.43 8.09
C ILE A 914 14.03 19.73 8.70
N LEU A 915 13.90 19.73 10.03
CA LEU A 915 12.75 19.13 10.71
C LEU A 915 11.44 19.86 10.40
N GLY A 916 11.48 21.19 10.32
CA GLY A 916 10.33 21.99 9.91
C GLY A 916 9.87 21.67 8.49
N VAL A 917 10.80 21.43 7.56
CA VAL A 917 10.48 21.00 6.19
C VAL A 917 9.88 19.60 6.19
N LEU A 918 10.45 18.63 6.92
CA LEU A 918 9.86 17.29 7.04
C LEU A 918 8.45 17.33 7.63
N ARG A 919 8.21 18.16 8.65
CA ARG A 919 6.87 18.42 9.21
C ARG A 919 5.93 18.96 8.14
N ALA A 920 6.36 19.98 7.40
CA ALA A 920 5.57 20.63 6.36
C ALA A 920 5.08 19.63 5.30
N LEU A 921 5.91 18.65 4.91
CA LEU A 921 5.50 17.60 3.96
C LEU A 921 4.25 16.81 4.41
N HIS A 922 4.10 16.55 5.72
CA HIS A 922 2.91 15.88 6.26
C HIS A 922 1.61 16.72 6.11
N PHE A 923 1.73 18.04 6.06
CA PHE A 923 0.59 18.94 5.84
C PHE A 923 0.36 19.22 4.36
N LEU A 924 1.43 19.30 3.57
CA LEU A 924 1.41 19.50 2.12
C LEU A 924 0.57 18.42 1.44
N GLU A 925 0.79 17.15 1.79
CA GLU A 925 0.13 15.99 1.18
C GLU A 925 -1.22 15.64 1.83
N SER A 926 -1.76 16.51 2.70
CA SER A 926 -3.03 16.23 3.38
C SER A 926 -4.24 16.42 2.46
N GLU A 927 -4.98 15.33 2.25
CA GLU A 927 -6.21 15.28 1.43
C GLU A 927 -7.50 15.57 2.23
N ARG A 928 -7.40 15.90 3.52
CA ARG A 928 -8.56 15.97 4.42
C ARG A 928 -9.02 17.38 4.71
N ALA A 929 -10.33 17.49 4.90
CA ALA A 929 -10.96 18.64 5.52
C ALA A 929 -10.31 18.97 6.87
N ALA A 930 -10.07 20.25 7.12
CA ALA A 930 -9.89 20.71 8.48
C ALA A 930 -11.12 20.34 9.32
N THR A 931 -10.91 19.71 10.47
CA THR A 931 -11.98 19.42 11.43
C THR A 931 -11.80 20.30 12.64
N ARG A 932 -12.88 20.94 13.13
CA ARG A 932 -12.87 21.69 14.39
C ARG A 932 -11.78 22.76 14.45
N HIS A 933 -11.67 23.58 13.39
CA HIS A 933 -10.76 24.74 13.29
C HIS A 933 -9.25 24.44 13.22
N GLN A 934 -8.82 23.21 12.88
CA GLN A 934 -7.39 22.90 12.71
C GLN A 934 -7.03 22.19 11.41
N VAL A 935 -5.84 22.49 10.88
CA VAL A 935 -5.28 21.80 9.71
C VAL A 935 -4.88 20.39 10.15
N LEU A 936 -5.35 19.38 9.42
CA LEU A 936 -5.01 17.98 9.70
C LEU A 936 -3.87 17.52 8.79
N PRO A 937 -2.84 16.85 9.32
CA PRO A 937 -1.79 16.24 8.50
C PRO A 937 -2.10 14.80 8.11
N VAL A 938 -1.35 14.27 7.15
CA VAL A 938 -1.29 12.83 6.82
C VAL A 938 -0.13 12.17 7.57
N LEU A 939 -0.31 10.91 8.00
CA LEU A 939 0.76 10.17 8.67
C LEU A 939 1.93 9.84 7.72
N ASP A 940 1.62 9.47 6.48
CA ASP A 940 2.60 9.14 5.46
C ASP A 940 2.40 10.03 4.22
N PRO A 941 3.27 11.04 3.99
CA PRO A 941 3.18 11.90 2.81
C PRO A 941 3.72 11.24 1.54
N PHE A 942 4.29 10.04 1.62
CA PHE A 942 4.90 9.32 0.50
C PHE A 942 4.10 8.09 0.06
N GLY A 943 2.78 8.11 0.23
CA GLY A 943 1.90 6.98 -0.11
C GLY A 943 1.99 6.48 -1.56
N TRP A 944 2.52 7.30 -2.49
CA TRP A 944 2.77 6.93 -3.88
C TRP A 944 3.89 5.88 -4.07
N VAL A 945 4.77 5.72 -3.08
CA VAL A 945 5.92 4.81 -3.09
C VAL A 945 5.51 3.34 -3.01
N ALA A 946 4.51 3.04 -2.16
CA ALA A 946 4.06 1.69 -1.85
C ALA A 946 2.55 1.55 -2.08
N PRO A 947 2.10 1.60 -3.35
CA PRO A 947 0.69 1.46 -3.68
C PRO A 947 0.16 0.09 -3.23
N THR A 948 -1.03 0.09 -2.61
CA THR A 948 -1.62 -1.12 -2.02
C THR A 948 -2.33 -2.02 -3.03
N THR A 949 -2.53 -1.56 -4.27
CA THR A 949 -3.17 -2.34 -5.35
C THR A 949 -2.40 -2.19 -6.66
N THR A 950 -2.51 -3.19 -7.54
CA THR A 950 -1.90 -3.20 -8.88
C THR A 950 -2.33 -1.97 -9.71
N ALA A 951 -3.63 -1.64 -9.69
CA ALA A 951 -4.12 -0.47 -10.43
C ALA A 951 -3.63 0.87 -9.83
N ALA A 952 -3.52 0.99 -8.50
CA ALA A 952 -2.91 2.16 -7.87
C ALA A 952 -1.41 2.29 -8.20
N ALA A 953 -0.76 1.18 -8.54
CA ALA A 953 0.60 1.16 -9.07
C ALA A 953 0.71 1.68 -10.51
N GLY A 954 -0.42 1.87 -11.22
CA GLY A 954 -0.46 2.14 -12.66
C GLY A 954 -0.34 0.87 -13.51
N GLU A 955 -0.56 -0.30 -12.93
CA GLU A 955 -0.43 -1.60 -13.60
C GLU A 955 -1.80 -2.22 -13.86
N LEU A 956 -1.95 -2.93 -14.99
CA LEU A 956 -3.19 -3.58 -15.39
C LEU A 956 -2.95 -5.07 -15.68
N GLN A 957 -3.79 -5.96 -15.15
CA GLN A 957 -3.78 -7.35 -15.58
C GLN A 957 -4.36 -7.46 -16.98
N VAL A 958 -3.54 -7.96 -17.91
CA VAL A 958 -3.87 -8.03 -19.34
C VAL A 958 -4.06 -9.45 -19.84
N MET A 959 -3.40 -10.45 -19.22
CA MET A 959 -3.54 -11.86 -19.61
C MET A 959 -3.63 -12.77 -18.38
N GLU A 960 -4.44 -13.82 -18.49
CA GLU A 960 -4.55 -14.90 -17.51
C GLU A 960 -4.80 -16.24 -18.21
N ARG A 961 -4.16 -17.31 -17.74
CA ARG A 961 -4.30 -18.66 -18.30
C ARG A 961 -4.60 -19.66 -17.19
N ARG A 962 -5.56 -20.55 -17.42
CA ARG A 962 -5.92 -21.60 -16.44
C ARG A 962 -4.70 -22.49 -16.20
N GLY A 963 -4.34 -22.71 -14.93
CA GLY A 963 -3.18 -23.52 -14.56
C GLY A 963 -1.82 -22.86 -14.81
N LYS A 964 -1.79 -21.56 -15.12
CA LYS A 964 -0.59 -20.74 -15.33
C LYS A 964 -0.73 -19.44 -14.53
N GLY A 965 0.25 -18.54 -14.66
CA GLY A 965 0.30 -17.26 -13.99
C GLY A 965 -0.39 -16.13 -14.76
N ASN A 966 -0.23 -14.91 -14.24
CA ASN A 966 -0.85 -13.69 -14.76
C ASN A 966 0.20 -12.76 -15.40
N VAL A 967 -0.21 -11.96 -16.37
CA VAL A 967 0.63 -10.92 -16.99
C VAL A 967 0.09 -9.54 -16.66
N LEU A 968 0.96 -8.68 -16.15
CA LEU A 968 0.66 -7.29 -15.78
C LEU A 968 1.38 -6.32 -16.74
N LEU A 969 0.63 -5.40 -17.32
CA LEU A 969 1.15 -4.30 -18.14
C LEU A 969 1.39 -3.06 -17.27
N SER A 970 2.60 -2.49 -17.33
CA SER A 970 2.99 -1.28 -16.60
C SER A 970 2.86 -0.02 -17.47
N PHE A 971 1.79 0.76 -17.29
CA PHE A 971 1.65 2.05 -17.97
C PHE A 971 2.74 3.07 -17.59
N PRO A 972 3.19 3.17 -16.31
CA PRO A 972 4.30 4.07 -15.96
C PRO A 972 5.58 3.75 -16.73
N ALA A 973 5.86 2.48 -17.03
CA ALA A 973 7.03 2.09 -17.80
C ALA A 973 6.88 2.48 -19.29
N LEU A 974 5.70 2.28 -19.87
CA LEU A 974 5.39 2.74 -21.23
C LEU A 974 5.52 4.27 -21.36
N LEU A 975 4.98 5.02 -20.40
CA LEU A 975 5.09 6.49 -20.40
C LEU A 975 6.52 6.96 -20.10
N ALA A 976 7.34 6.19 -19.39
CA ALA A 976 8.76 6.51 -19.21
C ALA A 976 9.50 6.53 -20.56
N HIS A 977 9.23 5.59 -21.48
CA HIS A 977 9.77 5.65 -22.84
C HIS A 977 9.35 6.91 -23.60
N VAL A 978 8.08 7.30 -23.47
CA VAL A 978 7.54 8.49 -24.13
C VAL A 978 8.19 9.75 -23.57
N THR A 979 8.25 9.88 -22.24
CA THR A 979 8.90 11.03 -21.58
C THR A 979 10.38 11.12 -21.98
N LYS A 980 11.09 10.00 -22.10
CA LYS A 980 12.47 9.98 -22.58
C LYS A 980 12.59 10.61 -23.96
N VAL A 981 11.67 10.30 -24.89
CA VAL A 981 11.65 10.89 -26.24
C VAL A 981 11.37 12.39 -26.21
N LEU A 982 10.35 12.81 -25.45
CA LEU A 982 9.93 14.22 -25.37
C LEU A 982 10.97 15.16 -24.75
N HIS A 983 11.99 14.62 -24.06
CA HIS A 983 13.00 15.40 -23.34
C HIS A 983 14.45 15.16 -23.80
N LYS A 984 14.68 14.43 -24.91
CA LYS A 984 16.05 14.16 -25.41
C LYS A 984 16.90 15.43 -25.57
N ASP A 985 16.30 16.52 -26.04
CA ASP A 985 17.02 17.77 -26.30
C ASP A 985 17.38 18.57 -25.03
N ARG A 986 16.71 18.28 -23.90
CA ARG A 986 16.98 18.92 -22.59
C ARG A 986 18.04 18.20 -21.75
N GLU A 987 18.32 16.93 -22.05
CA GLU A 987 19.34 16.14 -21.34
C GLU A 987 20.74 16.26 -22.00
N ALA A 988 20.81 16.79 -23.23
CA ALA A 988 22.06 17.05 -23.96
C ALA A 988 22.57 18.50 -23.84
N ALA A 989 21.80 19.38 -23.21
CA ALA A 989 22.12 20.78 -22.92
C ALA A 989 22.35 20.95 -21.41
#